data_AF-A0A2S8G1T1-F1
#
_entry.id   AF-A0A2S8G1T1-F1
#
_cell.length_a   1.000
_cell.length_b   1.000
_cell.length_c   1.000
_cell.angle_alpha   90.00
_cell.angle_beta   90.00
_cell.angle_gamma   90.00
#
_symmetry.space_group_name_H-M   'P 1'
#
loop_
_entity.id
_entity.type
_entity.pdbx_description
1 polymer ?
#
loop_
_entity_poly.entity_id
_entity_poly.type
_entity_poly.pdbx_seq_one_letter_code
_entity_poly.pdbx_strand_id
1 'polypeptide(L)'
;MTLGRLKQVGVEELAVFCGPGQGKDQLEWGVAVRLSQPVDLKAVMQKWHDSEMVGPDAFDSEVRELRIADKPCFQIPNGTFLSPRRKYGHLRFTSRDGEPRTEGINVGRIDEYRGYVEGDTKSSAIFTFDQVSEDDLMDGCLPLDCCLDVFRTYRGRLEFLPAYIAFRNPESGLTSKPWTFDAQSFIHQRIDIPRTLEPADGEGEKKLDLIDDFVVNGRLEVVLTQSIEGMYLGVGEREISICPEVFEYAYVSGQELVVATSEKTLAEMLEASREPVALARQLVQPTADLVVAVNVEEKAQRIDWPNALETLLPAVKGKAWKKSLASLVARFNAGASSTIHAEVQFDRDEDSIMAAQEVDGAIQTAREKAKPLLYVGLNRVDQIGRILAIKFGGPGITAPPEDGPKAIEQLTTAVSIVEKALNGISVQHSGNVLTIDLREPKRFGNLSEVEKLAIAHLEMHQGDELETYERFQQCLEKYEKATQCLPHVTHLWVRRGWHIAYNISRQFCGNQQRFTWVGRGIDVLLDGLQQNPDDVNLMWVSAYVVGTKIGDSDEKEAYRRLFSEDESLQKRLAHWIDIARRQSDSPHVDNWLVAKALADEAITRQAALKIEPYVPLFRFYYLPAQMQAGYAETLSNSGKWKEARTAWQTAEKLCDELGKRSFDAGFGKVTLDYPFNPNVNYRLASPNLRNQFERQCQQYAILVARCQLEQTEEFETIRKLVFQADKIRGTQASKARELYGQAFQSLAKAQELYPEEVTLLLFEFKLMKKHYVELASGDEEVDDSVAELIEAIENAVWP
;
A
#
# COMPACT_ATOMS: atom_id res chain seq x y z
N MET A 1 12.69 6.72 14.59
CA MET A 1 11.73 7.42 15.47
C MET A 1 11.28 8.73 14.84
N THR A 2 10.00 9.08 14.90
CA THR A 2 9.48 10.39 14.47
C THR A 2 9.26 11.31 15.68
N LEU A 3 9.44 12.63 15.51
CA LEU A 3 9.18 13.63 16.56
C LEU A 3 7.73 13.60 17.08
N GLY A 4 6.76 13.24 16.24
CA GLY A 4 5.37 13.07 16.64
C GLY A 4 5.17 11.93 17.65
N ARG A 5 5.89 10.81 17.48
CA ARG A 5 5.88 9.66 18.39
C ARG A 5 6.38 10.02 19.78
N LEU A 6 7.49 10.75 19.84
CA LEU A 6 8.07 11.27 21.09
C LEU A 6 7.08 12.16 21.86
N LYS A 7 6.36 13.05 21.14
CA LYS A 7 5.33 13.91 21.74
C LYS A 7 4.13 13.13 22.26
N GLN A 8 3.64 12.11 21.55
CA GLN A 8 2.51 11.27 21.99
C GLN A 8 2.82 10.50 23.28
N VAL A 9 4.06 10.02 23.41
CA VAL A 9 4.53 9.29 24.61
C VAL A 9 4.85 10.25 25.76
N GLY A 10 4.92 11.55 25.47
CA GLY A 10 5.15 12.60 26.46
C GLY A 10 6.62 12.75 26.86
N VAL A 11 7.55 12.44 25.95
CA VAL A 11 8.99 12.64 26.15
C VAL A 11 9.30 14.14 26.11
N GLU A 12 9.89 14.65 27.18
CA GLU A 12 10.34 16.04 27.32
C GLU A 12 11.84 16.20 27.06
N GLU A 13 12.64 15.20 27.46
CA GLU A 13 14.09 15.15 27.23
C GLU A 13 14.47 13.75 26.77
N LEU A 14 15.41 13.63 25.82
CA LEU A 14 15.93 12.36 25.32
C LEU A 14 17.44 12.48 25.06
N ALA A 15 18.21 11.52 25.55
CA ALA A 15 19.62 11.33 25.27
C ALA A 15 19.85 9.93 24.67
N VAL A 16 20.53 9.84 23.54
CA VAL A 16 20.92 8.58 22.90
C VAL A 16 22.42 8.39 23.00
N PHE A 17 22.81 7.22 23.48
CA PHE A 17 24.17 6.72 23.63
C PHE A 17 24.38 5.55 22.68
N CYS A 18 25.53 5.53 22.00
CA CYS A 18 25.91 4.42 21.14
C CYS A 18 27.40 4.13 21.27
N GLY A 19 27.77 2.86 21.37
CA GLY A 19 29.15 2.42 21.54
C GLY A 19 29.41 1.00 21.02
N PRO A 20 30.67 0.57 20.90
CA PRO A 20 31.03 -0.77 20.47
C PRO A 20 30.73 -1.80 21.57
N GLY A 21 30.04 -2.87 21.20
CA GLY A 21 29.73 -4.03 22.06
C GLY A 21 30.89 -5.02 22.15
N GLN A 22 30.63 -6.18 22.78
CA GLN A 22 31.67 -7.18 23.07
C GLN A 22 32.21 -7.96 21.85
N GLY A 23 31.68 -7.74 20.65
CA GLY A 23 32.11 -8.39 19.41
C GLY A 23 32.46 -7.40 18.31
N LYS A 24 33.36 -7.80 17.41
CA LYS A 24 33.60 -7.11 16.12
C LYS A 24 32.26 -6.99 15.40
N ASP A 25 31.84 -5.78 15.04
CA ASP A 25 30.53 -5.47 14.43
C ASP A 25 29.29 -5.44 15.36
N GLN A 26 29.45 -5.52 16.68
CA GLN A 26 28.33 -5.37 17.61
C GLN A 26 28.23 -3.92 18.10
N LEU A 27 27.08 -3.28 17.90
CA LEU A 27 26.76 -1.95 18.45
C LEU A 27 25.83 -2.10 19.65
N GLU A 28 26.18 -1.47 20.77
CA GLU A 28 25.30 -1.33 21.93
C GLU A 28 24.64 0.05 21.91
N TRP A 29 23.35 0.07 22.22
CA TRP A 29 22.55 1.28 22.29
C TRP A 29 22.05 1.48 23.72
N GLY A 30 22.08 2.73 24.15
CA GLY A 30 21.51 3.19 25.41
C GLY A 30 20.70 4.45 25.18
N VAL A 31 19.58 4.60 25.85
CA VAL A 31 18.69 5.74 25.75
C VAL A 31 18.28 6.16 27.15
N ALA A 32 18.35 7.46 27.46
CA ALA A 32 17.82 8.03 28.68
C ALA A 32 16.77 9.08 28.32
N VAL A 33 15.58 9.00 28.93
CA VAL A 33 14.47 9.94 28.69
C VAL A 33 13.90 10.47 29.99
N ARG A 34 13.37 11.70 29.92
CA ARG A 34 12.45 12.27 30.92
C ARG A 34 11.08 12.44 30.31
N LEU A 35 10.07 11.91 30.97
CA LEU A 35 8.67 12.03 30.58
C LEU A 35 7.97 13.17 31.34
N SER A 36 6.94 13.72 30.73
CA SER A 36 6.05 14.74 31.33
C SER A 36 5.27 14.25 32.55
N GLN A 37 5.15 12.93 32.71
CA GLN A 37 4.46 12.26 33.82
C GLN A 37 5.37 11.17 34.40
N PRO A 38 5.17 10.77 35.67
CA PRO A 38 5.86 9.60 36.22
C PRO A 38 5.72 8.38 35.30
N VAL A 39 6.82 7.66 35.12
CA VAL A 39 6.93 6.51 34.21
C VAL A 39 6.14 5.34 34.79
N ASP A 40 5.07 4.97 34.10
CA ASP A 40 4.48 3.63 34.17
C ASP A 40 4.99 2.86 32.94
N LEU A 41 5.93 1.94 33.16
CA LEU A 41 6.65 1.25 32.08
C LEU A 41 5.69 0.53 31.14
N LYS A 42 4.66 -0.15 31.67
CA LYS A 42 3.69 -0.88 30.83
C LYS A 42 2.83 0.08 30.01
N ALA A 43 2.34 1.17 30.62
CA ALA A 43 1.55 2.16 29.91
C ALA A 43 2.37 2.89 28.83
N VAL A 44 3.65 3.15 29.08
CA VAL A 44 4.57 3.74 28.10
C VAL A 44 4.84 2.79 26.94
N MET A 45 5.10 1.50 27.22
CA MET A 45 5.26 0.48 26.17
C MET A 45 4.01 0.36 25.29
N GLN A 46 2.82 0.33 25.90
CA GLN A 46 1.56 0.25 25.15
C GLN A 46 1.38 1.47 24.24
N LYS A 47 1.53 2.69 24.78
CA LYS A 47 1.44 3.93 23.98
C LYS A 47 2.48 3.97 22.87
N TRP A 48 3.69 3.47 23.15
CA TRP A 48 4.76 3.39 22.18
C TRP A 48 4.42 2.42 21.04
N HIS A 49 3.74 1.31 21.32
CA HIS A 49 3.33 0.33 20.33
C HIS A 49 2.08 0.75 19.54
N ASP A 50 1.07 1.32 20.20
CA ASP A 50 -0.14 1.86 19.55
C ASP A 50 0.21 2.92 18.49
N SER A 51 1.35 3.60 18.66
CA SER A 51 1.88 4.56 17.68
C SER A 51 2.49 3.92 16.42
N GLU A 52 2.63 2.59 16.36
CA GLU A 52 3.35 1.87 15.32
C GLU A 52 2.47 1.08 14.33
N MET A 53 1.15 1.03 14.52
CA MET A 53 0.22 0.26 13.67
C MET A 53 0.73 -1.16 13.32
N VAL A 54 1.37 -1.81 14.28
CA VAL A 54 1.54 -3.27 14.29
C VAL A 54 0.26 -3.86 14.90
N GLY A 55 -0.23 -4.97 14.35
CA GLY A 55 -1.46 -5.61 14.82
C GLY A 55 -1.41 -5.92 16.32
N PRO A 56 -2.58 -6.01 16.98
CA PRO A 56 -2.71 -6.13 18.44
C PRO A 56 -2.12 -7.43 19.05
N ASP A 57 -1.60 -8.35 18.24
CA ASP A 57 -1.26 -9.72 18.65
C ASP A 57 0.21 -9.89 19.12
N ALA A 58 1.02 -8.83 19.20
CA ALA A 58 2.45 -8.95 19.53
C ALA A 58 2.78 -8.94 21.05
N PHE A 59 1.80 -8.73 21.93
CA PHE A 59 2.04 -8.39 23.35
C PHE A 59 1.74 -9.53 24.33
N ASP A 60 2.36 -10.70 24.12
CA ASP A 60 2.27 -11.82 25.08
C ASP A 60 3.60 -12.13 25.78
N SER A 61 4.57 -11.20 25.78
CA SER A 61 5.85 -11.38 26.47
C SER A 61 5.91 -10.64 27.81
N GLU A 62 6.30 -11.36 28.87
CA GLU A 62 6.31 -10.87 30.26
C GLU A 62 7.47 -9.88 30.52
N VAL A 63 7.16 -8.71 31.09
CA VAL A 63 8.16 -7.81 31.70
C VAL A 63 8.68 -8.44 32.99
N ARG A 64 10.00 -8.66 33.08
CA ARG A 64 10.63 -9.32 34.24
C ARG A 64 11.43 -8.33 35.09
N GLU A 65 11.25 -8.36 36.40
CA GLU A 65 12.05 -7.55 37.34
C GLU A 65 13.41 -8.20 37.64
N LEU A 66 14.46 -7.39 37.71
CA LEU A 66 15.81 -7.79 38.08
C LEU A 66 16.57 -6.67 38.80
N ARG A 67 17.83 -6.93 39.18
CA ARG A 67 18.73 -5.93 39.79
C ARG A 67 20.00 -5.81 38.98
N ILE A 68 20.33 -4.59 38.57
CA ILE A 68 21.57 -4.24 37.86
C ILE A 68 22.22 -3.08 38.63
N ALA A 69 23.52 -3.18 38.93
CA ALA A 69 24.25 -2.21 39.75
C ALA A 69 23.53 -1.82 41.07
N ASP A 70 22.97 -2.83 41.76
CA ASP A 70 22.16 -2.68 42.99
C ASP A 70 20.90 -1.80 42.86
N LYS A 71 20.44 -1.51 41.64
CA LYS A 71 19.21 -0.76 41.37
C LYS A 71 18.11 -1.69 40.81
N PRO A 72 16.83 -1.49 41.19
CA PRO A 72 15.73 -2.24 40.59
C PRO A 72 15.58 -1.87 39.12
N CYS A 73 15.67 -2.87 38.24
CA CYS A 73 15.59 -2.71 36.78
C CYS A 73 14.57 -3.71 36.22
N PHE A 74 14.26 -3.54 34.94
CA PHE A 74 13.30 -4.35 34.20
C PHE A 74 13.96 -4.93 32.95
N GLN A 75 13.65 -6.17 32.65
CA GLN A 75 13.98 -6.84 31.42
C GLN A 75 12.70 -6.85 30.58
N ILE A 76 12.78 -6.26 29.39
CA ILE A 76 11.64 -6.08 28.47
C ILE A 76 11.97 -6.69 27.11
N PRO A 77 10.97 -7.03 26.28
CA PRO A 77 11.19 -7.65 24.98
C PRO A 77 12.11 -6.84 24.06
N ASN A 78 12.91 -7.52 23.24
CA ASN A 78 13.72 -6.88 22.19
C ASN A 78 12.83 -6.07 21.25
N GLY A 79 13.31 -4.93 20.73
CA GLY A 79 12.52 -4.19 19.77
C GLY A 79 11.43 -3.31 20.40
N THR A 80 11.34 -3.27 21.74
CA THR A 80 10.33 -2.47 22.44
C THR A 80 10.59 -0.99 22.20
N PHE A 81 11.80 -0.50 22.51
CA PHE A 81 12.17 0.90 22.30
C PHE A 81 13.34 1.05 21.34
N LEU A 82 14.23 0.05 21.24
CA LEU A 82 15.46 0.07 20.45
C LEU A 82 15.35 -0.92 19.30
N SER A 83 16.07 -0.69 18.20
CA SER A 83 16.05 -1.64 17.08
C SER A 83 16.55 -3.01 17.53
N PRO A 84 15.83 -4.11 17.22
CA PRO A 84 16.21 -5.42 17.69
C PRO A 84 17.55 -5.85 17.10
N ARG A 85 18.34 -6.55 17.91
CA ARG A 85 19.63 -7.10 17.48
C ARG A 85 19.41 -8.12 16.36
N ARG A 86 20.11 -7.94 15.24
CA ARG A 86 20.05 -8.81 14.06
C ARG A 86 21.45 -9.16 13.60
N LYS A 87 21.71 -10.44 13.32
CA LYS A 87 22.89 -10.84 12.55
C LYS A 87 22.48 -10.93 11.09
N TYR A 88 23.22 -10.24 10.23
CA TYR A 88 23.03 -10.27 8.79
C TYR A 88 24.07 -11.18 8.15
N GLY A 89 23.65 -11.88 7.10
CA GLY A 89 24.53 -12.79 6.37
C GLY A 89 25.04 -12.12 5.09
N HIS A 90 26.26 -12.45 4.69
CA HIS A 90 26.78 -12.09 3.39
C HIS A 90 26.04 -12.83 2.29
N LEU A 91 25.43 -12.09 1.38
CA LEU A 91 24.60 -12.64 0.30
C LEU A 91 25.42 -12.92 -0.96
N ARG A 92 25.25 -14.12 -1.50
CA ARG A 92 25.72 -14.52 -2.84
C ARG A 92 24.65 -15.31 -3.57
N PHE A 93 24.73 -15.37 -4.89
CA PHE A 93 23.73 -16.04 -5.71
C PHE A 93 24.32 -17.25 -6.44
N THR A 94 23.44 -18.11 -6.94
CA THR A 94 23.76 -19.07 -8.01
C THR A 94 22.90 -18.83 -9.24
N SER A 95 23.46 -19.13 -10.42
CA SER A 95 22.73 -19.09 -11.69
C SER A 95 21.68 -20.21 -11.77
N ARG A 96 20.87 -20.19 -12.85
CA ARG A 96 19.93 -21.26 -13.21
C ARG A 96 20.56 -22.66 -13.21
N ASP A 97 21.86 -22.74 -13.50
CA ASP A 97 22.63 -23.98 -13.59
C ASP A 97 23.33 -24.37 -12.28
N GLY A 98 23.27 -23.50 -11.26
CA GLY A 98 23.92 -23.68 -9.96
C GLY A 98 25.31 -23.07 -9.85
N GLU A 99 25.77 -22.34 -10.87
CA GLU A 99 27.09 -21.71 -10.88
C GLU A 99 27.11 -20.43 -10.01
N PRO A 100 28.17 -20.18 -9.21
CA PRO A 100 28.25 -18.98 -8.36
C PRO A 100 28.12 -17.66 -9.13
N ARG A 101 27.40 -16.70 -8.54
CA ARG A 101 27.16 -15.35 -9.05
C ARG A 101 27.25 -14.31 -7.93
N THR A 102 27.66 -13.10 -8.28
CA THR A 102 27.70 -11.94 -7.38
C THR A 102 26.36 -11.21 -7.29
N GLU A 103 25.50 -11.37 -8.29
CA GLU A 103 24.20 -10.72 -8.39
C GLU A 103 23.13 -11.75 -8.74
N GLY A 104 21.91 -11.51 -8.26
CA GLY A 104 20.74 -12.31 -8.62
C GLY A 104 20.25 -12.02 -10.04
N ILE A 105 19.23 -12.76 -10.46
CA ILE A 105 18.63 -12.61 -11.78
C ILE A 105 17.91 -11.26 -11.84
N ASN A 106 18.13 -10.50 -12.90
CA ASN A 106 17.37 -9.27 -13.15
C ASN A 106 16.05 -9.62 -13.86
N VAL A 107 14.93 -9.25 -13.24
CA VAL A 107 13.58 -9.53 -13.76
C VAL A 107 12.95 -8.36 -14.51
N GLY A 108 13.73 -7.32 -14.84
CA GLY A 108 13.26 -6.10 -15.51
C GLY A 108 12.63 -5.05 -14.57
N ARG A 109 12.64 -5.29 -13.25
CA ARG A 109 12.34 -4.29 -12.23
C ARG A 109 13.61 -3.52 -11.86
N ILE A 110 13.52 -2.20 -11.75
CA ILE A 110 14.61 -1.38 -11.21
C ILE A 110 14.53 -1.48 -9.68
N ASP A 111 15.02 -2.59 -9.11
CA ASP A 111 15.38 -2.70 -7.69
C ASP A 111 16.90 -2.83 -7.63
N GLU A 112 17.59 -1.74 -7.28
CA GLU A 112 19.06 -1.69 -7.18
C GLU A 112 19.58 -2.47 -5.95
N TYR A 113 18.70 -2.89 -5.04
CA TYR A 113 19.04 -3.55 -3.79
C TYR A 113 18.83 -5.07 -3.85
N ARG A 114 17.77 -5.55 -4.53
CA ARG A 114 17.44 -6.98 -4.58
C ARG A 114 17.91 -7.67 -5.85
N GLY A 115 18.45 -8.87 -5.68
CA GLY A 115 18.63 -9.84 -6.75
C GLY A 115 17.57 -10.94 -6.65
N TYR A 116 17.16 -11.53 -7.78
CA TYR A 116 16.11 -12.54 -7.78
C TYR A 116 16.66 -13.97 -7.93
N VAL A 117 16.02 -14.90 -7.22
CA VAL A 117 16.20 -16.35 -7.32
C VAL A 117 15.06 -16.93 -8.14
N GLU A 118 15.37 -17.63 -9.22
CA GLU A 118 14.36 -18.21 -10.11
C GLU A 118 13.90 -19.60 -9.67
N GLY A 119 12.59 -19.78 -9.66
CA GLY A 119 11.92 -21.02 -9.34
C GLY A 119 12.10 -22.14 -10.35
N ASP A 120 12.08 -23.37 -9.84
CA ASP A 120 12.27 -24.60 -10.62
C ASP A 120 13.61 -24.63 -11.38
N THR A 121 14.63 -24.01 -10.80
CA THR A 121 16.01 -24.04 -11.30
C THR A 121 16.99 -24.31 -10.15
N LYS A 122 18.29 -24.40 -10.45
CA LYS A 122 19.35 -24.46 -9.42
C LYS A 122 19.76 -23.07 -8.90
N SER A 123 19.01 -22.02 -9.26
CA SER A 123 19.23 -20.69 -8.72
C SER A 123 18.92 -20.67 -7.23
N SER A 124 19.77 -20.01 -6.46
CA SER A 124 19.65 -19.88 -5.01
C SER A 124 20.24 -18.55 -4.55
N ALA A 125 19.76 -18.07 -3.42
CA ALA A 125 20.41 -17.03 -2.63
C ALA A 125 21.02 -17.70 -1.40
N ILE A 126 22.32 -17.52 -1.21
CA ILE A 126 23.07 -18.13 -0.11
C ILE A 126 23.53 -17.01 0.82
N PHE A 127 23.06 -17.07 2.05
CA PHE A 127 23.43 -16.17 3.13
C PHE A 127 24.47 -16.87 4.00
N THR A 128 25.67 -16.30 4.08
CA THR A 128 26.70 -16.78 5.00
C THR A 128 26.70 -15.89 6.23
N PHE A 129 26.25 -16.42 7.36
CA PHE A 129 26.30 -15.75 8.65
C PHE A 129 27.62 -16.08 9.34
N ASP A 130 28.25 -15.05 9.92
CA ASP A 130 29.46 -15.19 10.72
C ASP A 130 29.14 -15.12 12.22
N GLN A 131 30.03 -15.69 13.04
CA GLN A 131 29.94 -15.71 14.50
C GLN A 131 28.63 -16.34 15.03
N VAL A 132 28.10 -17.35 14.34
CA VAL A 132 26.95 -18.13 14.84
C VAL A 132 27.43 -19.10 15.93
N SER A 133 26.74 -19.12 17.06
CA SER A 133 27.05 -20.00 18.20
C SER A 133 25.78 -20.51 18.90
N GLU A 134 25.97 -21.31 19.95
CA GLU A 134 24.87 -21.82 20.78
C GLU A 134 24.06 -20.70 21.45
N ASP A 135 24.66 -19.52 21.67
CA ASP A 135 23.99 -18.35 22.25
C ASP A 135 22.96 -17.71 21.31
N ASP A 136 22.93 -18.08 20.04
CA ASP A 136 21.94 -17.61 19.07
C ASP A 136 20.64 -18.43 19.08
N LEU A 137 20.62 -19.55 19.80
CA LEU A 137 19.44 -20.41 19.94
C LEU A 137 18.51 -19.90 21.04
N MET A 138 17.21 -19.97 20.80
CA MET A 138 16.15 -19.66 21.76
C MET A 138 15.23 -20.87 21.89
N ASP A 139 15.03 -21.35 23.11
CA ASP A 139 14.26 -22.57 23.38
C ASP A 139 14.67 -23.76 22.48
N GLY A 140 15.95 -23.81 22.10
CA GLY A 140 16.51 -24.82 21.20
C GLY A 140 16.26 -24.60 19.72
N CYS A 141 15.83 -23.41 19.29
CA CYS A 141 15.58 -23.03 17.90
C CYS A 141 16.43 -21.82 17.47
N LEU A 142 16.86 -21.77 16.21
CA LEU A 142 17.49 -20.60 15.59
C LEU A 142 16.41 -19.72 14.95
N PRO A 143 16.16 -18.49 15.44
CA PRO A 143 15.15 -17.60 14.89
C PRO A 143 15.64 -16.89 13.63
N LEU A 144 15.05 -17.22 12.49
CA LEU A 144 15.23 -16.48 11.25
C LEU A 144 14.06 -15.51 11.04
N ASP A 145 14.36 -14.24 10.77
CA ASP A 145 13.36 -13.30 10.24
C ASP A 145 13.60 -13.13 8.73
N CYS A 146 12.52 -13.26 7.97
CA CYS A 146 12.52 -13.31 6.52
C CYS A 146 11.50 -12.31 5.98
N CYS A 147 11.93 -11.43 5.10
CA CYS A 147 11.06 -10.53 4.34
C CYS A 147 11.52 -10.63 2.89
N LEU A 148 10.67 -11.05 1.95
CA LEU A 148 11.06 -11.32 0.56
C LEU A 148 10.22 -10.49 -0.41
N ASP A 149 10.70 -10.29 -1.64
CA ASP A 149 9.85 -9.91 -2.78
C ASP A 149 9.46 -11.18 -3.56
N VAL A 150 8.24 -11.21 -4.10
CA VAL A 150 7.77 -12.30 -4.97
C VAL A 150 7.36 -11.71 -6.32
N PHE A 151 8.21 -11.93 -7.31
CA PHE A 151 7.95 -11.58 -8.71
C PHE A 151 7.43 -12.80 -9.48
N ARG A 152 6.50 -12.57 -10.41
CA ARG A 152 5.92 -13.63 -11.25
C ARG A 152 5.83 -13.19 -12.71
N THR A 153 6.21 -14.07 -13.63
CA THR A 153 6.12 -13.80 -15.07
C THR A 153 4.72 -14.02 -15.65
N TYR A 154 3.82 -14.66 -14.90
CA TYR A 154 2.42 -14.86 -15.28
C TYR A 154 1.46 -14.59 -14.12
N ARG A 155 0.25 -14.12 -14.44
CA ARG A 155 -0.81 -13.78 -13.48
C ARG A 155 -1.75 -14.97 -13.26
N GLY A 156 -1.22 -16.09 -12.77
CA GLY A 156 -2.00 -17.29 -12.41
C GLY A 156 -2.56 -17.23 -10.98
N ARG A 157 -3.69 -17.92 -10.72
CA ARG A 157 -4.20 -18.15 -9.37
C ARG A 157 -3.35 -19.22 -8.68
N LEU A 158 -2.47 -18.80 -7.78
CA LEU A 158 -1.79 -19.68 -6.82
C LEU A 158 -2.29 -19.29 -5.42
N GLU A 159 -2.83 -20.26 -4.68
CA GLU A 159 -3.30 -20.08 -3.30
C GLU A 159 -2.13 -20.07 -2.29
N PHE A 160 -0.97 -20.61 -2.67
CA PHE A 160 0.23 -20.75 -1.84
C PHE A 160 1.49 -20.54 -2.67
N LEU A 161 2.50 -19.88 -2.10
CA LEU A 161 3.78 -19.55 -2.74
C LEU A 161 4.95 -20.16 -1.95
N PRO A 162 5.23 -21.46 -2.13
CA PRO A 162 6.29 -22.12 -1.38
C PRO A 162 7.66 -21.47 -1.67
N ALA A 163 8.33 -21.07 -0.60
CA ALA A 163 9.76 -20.82 -0.56
C ALA A 163 10.43 -21.82 0.38
N TYR A 164 11.71 -22.09 0.13
CA TYR A 164 12.46 -23.11 0.85
C TYR A 164 13.73 -22.53 1.42
N ILE A 165 14.01 -22.85 2.68
CA ILE A 165 15.29 -22.56 3.34
C ILE A 165 15.95 -23.88 3.74
N ALA A 166 17.18 -24.10 3.30
CA ALA A 166 18.01 -25.22 3.75
C ALA A 166 19.31 -24.73 4.37
N PHE A 167 19.88 -25.51 5.28
CA PHE A 167 21.16 -25.21 5.91
C PHE A 167 22.25 -26.01 5.22
N ARG A 168 23.39 -25.37 4.96
CA ARG A 168 24.52 -26.00 4.29
C ARG A 168 25.79 -25.80 5.10
N ASN A 169 26.51 -26.90 5.33
CA ASN A 169 27.82 -26.85 5.95
C ASN A 169 28.81 -26.23 4.95
N PRO A 170 29.48 -25.11 5.30
CA PRO A 170 30.34 -24.38 4.37
C PRO A 170 31.62 -25.13 3.97
N GLU A 171 32.05 -26.14 4.73
CA GLU A 171 33.27 -26.93 4.45
C GLU A 171 32.94 -28.28 3.81
N SER A 172 31.99 -29.03 4.37
CA SER A 172 31.66 -30.38 3.88
C SER A 172 30.62 -30.40 2.76
N GLY A 173 29.83 -29.33 2.61
CA GLY A 173 28.70 -29.27 1.68
C GLY A 173 27.47 -30.05 2.13
N LEU A 174 27.49 -30.66 3.32
CA LEU A 174 26.33 -31.32 3.93
C LEU A 174 25.13 -30.37 3.94
N THR A 175 23.97 -30.81 3.44
CA THR A 175 22.76 -29.97 3.33
C THR A 175 21.60 -30.58 4.11
N SER A 176 20.84 -29.75 4.81
CA SER A 176 19.63 -30.17 5.51
C SER A 176 18.45 -30.36 4.54
N LYS A 177 17.44 -31.11 4.98
CA LYS A 177 16.12 -31.07 4.35
C LYS A 177 15.58 -29.63 4.37
N PRO A 178 15.00 -29.13 3.27
CA PRO A 178 14.52 -27.75 3.23
C PRO A 178 13.28 -27.53 4.10
N TRP A 179 13.29 -26.46 4.87
CA TRP A 179 12.12 -25.90 5.54
C TRP A 179 11.24 -25.17 4.54
N THR A 180 9.92 -25.41 4.56
CA THR A 180 8.97 -24.80 3.62
C THR A 180 8.12 -23.76 4.33
N PHE A 181 7.94 -22.59 3.70
CA PHE A 181 7.04 -21.53 4.18
C PHE A 181 6.38 -20.80 3.01
N ASP A 182 5.32 -20.05 3.29
CA ASP A 182 4.57 -19.28 2.29
C ASP A 182 5.24 -17.92 2.06
N ALA A 183 5.97 -17.74 0.97
CA ALA A 183 6.56 -16.46 0.65
C ALA A 183 5.47 -15.42 0.36
N GLN A 184 5.50 -14.31 1.09
CA GLN A 184 4.61 -13.19 0.84
C GLN A 184 5.45 -11.94 0.63
N SER A 185 5.14 -11.19 -0.43
CA SER A 185 5.90 -9.98 -0.76
C SER A 185 5.84 -8.97 0.39
N PHE A 186 7.01 -8.61 0.91
CA PHE A 186 7.25 -7.56 1.91
C PHE A 186 6.56 -7.78 3.27
N ILE A 187 6.30 -9.04 3.63
CA ILE A 187 5.77 -9.41 4.94
C ILE A 187 6.88 -10.08 5.74
N HIS A 188 7.16 -9.56 6.93
CA HIS A 188 8.09 -10.17 7.87
C HIS A 188 7.52 -11.49 8.39
N GLN A 189 8.31 -12.55 8.28
CA GLN A 189 7.97 -13.88 8.75
C GLN A 189 9.10 -14.39 9.63
N ARG A 190 8.79 -14.62 10.91
CA ARG A 190 9.67 -15.32 11.84
C ARG A 190 9.54 -16.82 11.64
N ILE A 191 10.67 -17.49 11.47
CA ILE A 191 10.80 -18.93 11.28
C ILE A 191 11.75 -19.44 12.35
N ASP A 192 11.22 -20.13 13.35
CA ASP A 192 12.01 -20.73 14.43
C ASP A 192 12.50 -22.12 14.01
N ILE A 193 13.78 -22.23 13.65
CA ILE A 193 14.38 -23.43 13.07
C ILE A 193 14.86 -24.34 14.21
N PRO A 194 14.37 -25.59 14.33
CA PRO A 194 14.78 -26.46 15.42
C PRO A 194 16.26 -26.84 15.32
N ARG A 195 16.94 -26.97 16.47
CA ARG A 195 18.34 -27.45 16.54
C ARG A 195 18.50 -28.82 15.88
N THR A 196 17.52 -29.69 16.00
CA THR A 196 17.56 -31.02 15.36
C THR A 196 17.00 -30.95 13.95
N LEU A 197 17.83 -31.22 12.95
CA LEU A 197 17.50 -31.21 11.53
C LEU A 197 17.60 -32.61 10.89
N GLU A 198 16.97 -32.78 9.74
CA GLU A 198 17.10 -33.97 8.89
C GLU A 198 18.09 -33.69 7.73
N PRO A 199 18.89 -34.67 7.27
CA PRO A 199 19.70 -34.54 6.06
C PRO A 199 18.85 -34.49 4.79
N ALA A 200 19.31 -33.80 3.75
CA ALA A 200 18.61 -33.74 2.45
C ALA A 200 18.45 -35.12 1.79
N ASP A 201 19.44 -36.01 1.94
CA ASP A 201 19.53 -37.30 1.24
C ASP A 201 19.01 -38.51 2.05
N GLY A 202 18.38 -38.31 3.22
CA GLY A 202 18.04 -39.41 4.14
C GLY A 202 16.54 -39.54 4.45
N GLU A 203 16.04 -40.78 4.54
CA GLU A 203 14.71 -41.10 5.07
C GLU A 203 14.71 -41.02 6.61
N GLY A 204 14.53 -39.83 7.19
CA GLY A 204 14.04 -39.57 8.56
C GLY A 204 14.76 -40.15 9.80
N GLU A 205 15.68 -41.12 9.67
CA GLU A 205 16.29 -41.82 10.81
C GLU A 205 17.55 -41.14 11.36
N LYS A 206 18.28 -40.39 10.51
CA LYS A 206 19.50 -39.69 10.93
C LYS A 206 19.16 -38.26 11.32
N LYS A 207 19.32 -37.93 12.60
CA LYS A 207 19.21 -36.57 13.13
C LYS A 207 20.56 -35.87 13.07
N LEU A 208 20.57 -34.65 12.55
CA LEU A 208 21.71 -33.73 12.52
C LEU A 208 21.49 -32.60 13.52
N ASP A 209 22.57 -32.05 14.04
CA ASP A 209 22.55 -30.89 14.93
C ASP A 209 22.91 -29.61 14.15
N LEU A 210 22.06 -28.59 14.22
CA LEU A 210 22.25 -27.32 13.53
C LEU A 210 23.59 -26.66 13.89
N ILE A 211 24.00 -26.73 15.15
CA ILE A 211 25.25 -26.11 15.60
C ILE A 211 26.43 -27.02 15.26
N ASP A 212 26.39 -28.30 15.68
CA ASP A 212 27.57 -29.16 15.56
C ASP A 212 27.86 -29.59 14.11
N ASP A 213 26.83 -29.79 13.29
CA ASP A 213 26.98 -30.33 11.92
C ASP A 213 26.99 -29.26 10.82
N PHE A 214 26.43 -28.07 11.05
CA PHE A 214 26.32 -27.03 10.01
C PHE A 214 27.12 -25.76 10.30
N VAL A 215 27.42 -25.44 11.57
CA VAL A 215 28.24 -24.28 11.92
C VAL A 215 29.71 -24.67 11.94
N VAL A 216 30.53 -24.08 11.07
CA VAL A 216 31.98 -24.36 11.03
C VAL A 216 32.77 -23.08 11.18
N ASN A 217 33.63 -23.01 12.21
CA ASN A 217 34.38 -21.81 12.59
C ASN A 217 33.45 -20.59 12.79
N GLY A 218 32.27 -20.82 13.36
CA GLY A 218 31.23 -19.80 13.56
C GLY A 218 30.49 -19.40 12.28
N ARG A 219 30.68 -20.09 11.15
CA ARG A 219 29.99 -19.78 9.89
C ARG A 219 28.85 -20.73 9.61
N LEU A 220 27.69 -20.19 9.25
CA LEU A 220 26.49 -20.93 8.87
C LEU A 220 26.02 -20.45 7.50
N GLU A 221 25.77 -21.37 6.56
CA GLU A 221 25.13 -21.02 5.28
C GLU A 221 23.64 -21.37 5.28
N VAL A 222 22.82 -20.38 4.93
CA VAL A 222 21.38 -20.51 4.74
C VAL A 222 21.09 -20.33 3.25
N VAL A 223 20.44 -21.31 2.64
CA VAL A 223 20.21 -21.40 1.20
C VAL A 223 18.71 -21.23 0.93
N LEU A 224 18.34 -20.14 0.27
CA LEU A 224 16.98 -19.82 -0.17
C LEU A 224 16.77 -20.29 -1.62
N THR A 225 15.72 -21.08 -1.85
CA THR A 225 15.31 -21.57 -3.18
C THR A 225 13.79 -21.55 -3.36
N GLN A 226 13.35 -21.83 -4.59
CA GLN A 226 11.96 -21.80 -5.01
C GLN A 226 11.69 -22.90 -6.06
N SER A 227 10.49 -23.50 -6.07
CA SER A 227 10.15 -24.70 -6.87
C SER A 227 9.08 -24.50 -7.96
N ILE A 228 8.63 -23.27 -8.20
CA ILE A 228 7.58 -22.93 -9.17
C ILE A 228 8.20 -22.20 -10.36
N GLU A 229 8.13 -22.82 -11.53
CA GLU A 229 8.55 -22.20 -12.78
C GLU A 229 7.85 -20.83 -12.98
N GLY A 230 8.62 -19.83 -13.40
CA GLY A 230 8.14 -18.46 -13.65
C GLY A 230 7.86 -17.62 -12.40
N MET A 231 8.18 -18.14 -11.21
CA MET A 231 8.20 -17.40 -9.95
C MET A 231 9.64 -17.05 -9.57
N TYR A 232 9.82 -15.88 -8.97
CA TYR A 232 11.12 -15.36 -8.60
C TYR A 232 11.06 -14.76 -7.19
N LEU A 233 12.00 -15.14 -6.33
CA LEU A 233 12.13 -14.56 -4.99
C LEU A 233 13.19 -13.46 -5.03
N GLY A 234 12.77 -12.21 -4.87
CA GLY A 234 13.66 -11.07 -4.74
C GLY A 234 14.18 -10.97 -3.33
N VAL A 235 15.50 -10.89 -3.19
CA VAL A 235 16.15 -10.84 -1.88
C VAL A 235 17.40 -9.97 -1.92
N GLY A 236 17.67 -9.29 -0.81
CA GLY A 236 18.84 -8.47 -0.56
C GLY A 236 19.52 -8.90 0.74
N GLU A 237 20.70 -8.35 1.02
CA GLU A 237 21.58 -8.82 2.10
C GLU A 237 20.95 -8.77 3.52
N ARG A 238 19.92 -7.94 3.73
CA ARG A 238 19.25 -7.74 5.03
C ARG A 238 17.87 -8.36 5.14
N GLU A 239 17.42 -9.05 4.10
CA GLU A 239 16.07 -9.64 3.99
C GLU A 239 15.94 -10.97 4.75
N ILE A 240 17.06 -11.67 4.99
CA ILE A 240 17.14 -12.81 5.90
C ILE A 240 18.14 -12.47 7.01
N SER A 241 17.71 -12.59 8.26
CA SER A 241 18.55 -12.27 9.42
C SER A 241 18.29 -13.21 10.59
N ILE A 242 19.32 -13.50 11.39
CA ILE A 242 19.14 -14.21 12.67
C ILE A 242 18.74 -13.16 13.71
N CYS A 243 17.61 -13.38 14.37
CA CYS A 243 17.02 -12.45 15.35
C CYS A 243 16.94 -13.10 16.73
N PRO A 244 18.06 -13.20 17.48
CA PRO A 244 18.04 -13.76 18.83
C PRO A 244 17.15 -12.91 19.76
N GLU A 245 16.57 -13.54 20.78
CA GLU A 245 15.85 -12.87 21.84
C GLU A 245 16.89 -12.21 22.72
N VAL A 246 17.09 -10.93 22.44
CA VAL A 246 17.91 -10.07 23.26
C VAL A 246 16.95 -9.17 23.99
N PHE A 247 16.93 -9.21 25.31
CA PHE A 247 16.08 -8.28 26.03
C PHE A 247 16.67 -6.87 25.98
N GLU A 248 15.80 -5.86 26.00
CA GLU A 248 16.22 -4.54 26.43
C GLU A 248 16.12 -4.46 27.96
N TYR A 249 16.98 -3.65 28.55
CA TYR A 249 17.06 -3.48 30.00
C TYR A 249 16.68 -2.06 30.33
N ALA A 250 15.65 -1.90 31.16
CA ALA A 250 15.09 -0.62 31.54
C ALA A 250 15.31 -0.32 33.03
N TYR A 251 15.65 0.92 33.34
CA TYR A 251 15.67 1.47 34.70
C TYR A 251 14.68 2.63 34.79
N VAL A 252 13.86 2.64 35.83
CA VAL A 252 12.82 3.65 36.05
C VAL A 252 13.06 4.40 37.36
N SER A 253 12.97 5.72 37.32
CA SER A 253 13.08 6.59 38.50
C SER A 253 12.18 7.82 38.37
N GLY A 254 10.98 7.75 38.96
CA GLY A 254 10.02 8.86 38.88
C GLY A 254 9.58 9.15 37.45
N GLN A 255 9.99 10.30 36.90
CA GLN A 255 9.72 10.70 35.50
C GLN A 255 10.76 10.17 34.50
N GLU A 256 11.75 9.42 34.97
CA GLU A 256 12.94 9.10 34.19
C GLU A 256 12.97 7.63 33.81
N LEU A 257 13.33 7.35 32.56
CA LEU A 257 13.46 6.01 32.01
C LEU A 257 14.80 5.90 31.27
N VAL A 258 15.60 4.89 31.60
CA VAL A 258 16.82 4.53 30.87
C VAL A 258 16.61 3.16 30.27
N VAL A 259 16.91 2.98 28.99
CA VAL A 259 16.79 1.69 28.28
C VAL A 259 18.11 1.39 27.59
N ALA A 260 18.62 0.17 27.69
CA ALA A 260 19.83 -0.24 26.99
C ALA A 260 19.70 -1.66 26.41
N THR A 261 20.50 -1.95 25.38
CA THR A 261 20.51 -3.26 24.71
C THR A 261 21.24 -4.36 25.48
N SER A 262 21.93 -4.05 26.58
CA SER A 262 22.58 -5.05 27.44
C SER A 262 22.61 -4.62 28.92
N GLU A 263 22.65 -5.61 29.83
CA GLU A 263 22.79 -5.34 31.28
C GLU A 263 24.06 -4.54 31.58
N LYS A 264 25.14 -4.83 30.86
CA LYS A 264 26.43 -4.16 31.01
C LYS A 264 26.33 -2.69 30.60
N THR A 265 25.77 -2.39 29.42
CA THR A 265 25.58 -1.00 28.99
C THR A 265 24.73 -0.25 30.01
N LEU A 266 23.64 -0.87 30.49
CA LEU A 266 22.81 -0.25 31.51
C LEU A 266 23.60 -0.04 32.81
N ALA A 267 24.35 -1.04 33.30
CA ALA A 267 25.18 -0.91 34.50
C ALA A 267 26.20 0.24 34.37
N GLU A 268 26.90 0.34 33.25
CA GLU A 268 27.85 1.42 32.98
C GLU A 268 27.16 2.78 32.97
N MET A 269 25.98 2.89 32.34
CA MET A 269 25.16 4.11 32.39
C MET A 269 24.72 4.45 33.82
N LEU A 270 24.37 3.44 34.62
CA LEU A 270 23.93 3.58 36.01
C LEU A 270 25.08 3.88 36.99
N GLU A 271 26.32 3.50 36.66
CA GLU A 271 27.55 3.67 37.47
C GLU A 271 28.32 4.95 37.12
N ALA A 272 28.41 5.29 35.83
CA ALA A 272 29.05 6.52 35.34
C ALA A 272 28.40 7.80 35.91
N SER A 273 27.21 7.66 36.47
CA SER A 273 26.52 8.72 37.17
C SER A 273 25.91 8.23 38.47
N ARG A 274 26.13 8.97 39.57
CA ARG A 274 25.35 8.75 40.80
C ARG A 274 23.84 8.87 40.57
N GLU A 275 23.42 9.57 39.50
CA GLU A 275 22.06 9.64 38.96
C GLU A 275 22.12 9.59 37.41
N PRO A 276 21.95 8.44 36.73
CA PRO A 276 22.11 8.26 35.27
C PRO A 276 21.45 9.34 34.40
N VAL A 277 20.34 9.89 34.87
CA VAL A 277 19.61 10.95 34.19
C VAL A 277 20.22 12.34 34.42
N ALA A 278 20.96 12.55 35.52
CA ALA A 278 21.82 13.72 35.68
C ALA A 278 22.97 13.76 34.66
N LEU A 279 23.49 12.61 34.19
CA LEU A 279 24.46 12.55 33.09
C LEU A 279 23.79 12.87 31.75
N ALA A 280 22.58 12.35 31.51
CA ALA A 280 21.75 12.79 30.38
C ALA A 280 21.47 14.30 30.44
N ARG A 281 21.15 14.87 31.62
CA ARG A 281 21.01 16.32 31.85
C ARG A 281 22.33 17.11 31.74
N GLN A 282 23.49 16.48 31.91
CA GLN A 282 24.79 17.12 31.64
C GLN A 282 25.06 17.21 30.14
N LEU A 283 24.60 16.22 29.37
CA LEU A 283 24.70 16.20 27.91
C LEU A 283 23.62 17.06 27.23
N VAL A 284 22.45 17.17 27.86
CA VAL A 284 21.31 18.01 27.46
C VAL A 284 21.47 19.41 28.07
N GLN A 285 21.83 20.42 27.27
CA GLN A 285 21.76 21.81 27.74
C GLN A 285 20.30 22.20 28.07
N PRO A 286 20.04 23.21 28.94
CA PRO A 286 18.68 23.61 29.35
C PRO A 286 17.74 24.04 28.20
N THR A 287 18.25 24.13 26.98
CA THR A 287 17.54 24.58 25.79
C THR A 287 17.50 23.53 24.68
N ALA A 288 17.79 22.25 24.94
CA ALA A 288 17.69 21.18 23.94
C ALA A 288 16.66 20.13 24.38
N ASP A 289 15.82 19.70 23.46
CA ASP A 289 14.74 18.71 23.70
C ASP A 289 15.23 17.27 23.44
N LEU A 290 16.24 17.08 22.60
CA LEU A 290 16.86 15.78 22.30
C LEU A 290 18.37 15.92 22.04
N VAL A 291 19.19 14.98 22.51
CA VAL A 291 20.63 14.89 22.23
C VAL A 291 21.00 13.47 21.79
N VAL A 292 21.79 13.35 20.74
CA VAL A 292 22.40 12.10 20.26
C VAL A 292 23.91 12.28 20.37
N ALA A 293 24.60 11.43 21.12
CA ALA A 293 26.05 11.50 21.28
C ALA A 293 26.70 10.16 20.94
N VAL A 294 27.67 10.18 20.03
CA VAL A 294 28.49 9.05 19.60
C VAL A 294 29.94 9.41 19.87
N ASN A 295 30.65 8.55 20.60
CA ASN A 295 32.07 8.73 20.90
C ASN A 295 32.86 7.54 20.34
N VAL A 296 33.96 7.80 19.63
CA VAL A 296 34.78 6.77 18.96
C VAL A 296 36.20 6.86 19.52
N GLU A 297 36.40 6.28 20.70
CA GLU A 297 37.62 6.44 21.50
C GLU A 297 38.84 5.72 20.90
N GLU A 298 38.65 4.56 20.25
CA GLU A 298 39.78 3.78 19.71
C GLU A 298 39.81 3.71 18.17
N LYS A 299 41.03 3.81 17.61
CA LYS A 299 41.29 3.64 16.16
C LYS A 299 40.77 2.32 15.59
N ALA A 300 40.74 1.25 16.39
CA ALA A 300 40.26 -0.07 15.98
C ALA A 300 38.73 -0.12 15.82
N GLN A 301 37.98 0.69 16.57
CA GLN A 301 36.52 0.72 16.57
C GLN A 301 35.95 1.45 15.34
N ARG A 302 36.77 2.24 14.63
CA ARG A 302 36.36 3.05 13.46
C ARG A 302 35.92 2.24 12.24
N ILE A 303 36.32 0.96 12.18
CA ILE A 303 36.04 0.07 11.05
C ILE A 303 34.58 -0.43 11.09
N ASP A 304 33.93 -0.39 12.26
CA ASP A 304 32.61 -1.00 12.51
C ASP A 304 31.44 -0.01 12.31
N TRP A 305 31.73 1.30 12.25
CA TRP A 305 30.75 2.39 12.10
C TRP A 305 30.22 2.73 10.69
N PRO A 306 30.83 2.30 9.56
CA PRO A 306 30.30 2.62 8.22
C PRO A 306 28.82 2.24 8.04
N ASN A 307 28.39 1.10 8.60
CA ASN A 307 27.00 0.63 8.51
C ASN A 307 26.02 1.44 9.35
N ALA A 308 26.45 1.94 10.51
CA ALA A 308 25.64 2.79 11.39
C ALA A 308 25.49 4.21 10.84
N LEU A 309 26.57 4.78 10.30
CA LEU A 309 26.54 6.09 9.64
C LEU A 309 25.71 6.06 8.35
N GLU A 310 25.74 4.96 7.59
CA GLU A 310 24.89 4.80 6.40
C GLU A 310 23.40 4.67 6.76
N THR A 311 23.09 4.17 7.95
CA THR A 311 21.70 4.10 8.47
C THR A 311 21.20 5.47 8.95
N LEU A 312 22.08 6.27 9.56
CA LEU A 312 21.72 7.59 10.10
C LEU A 312 21.83 8.72 9.07
N LEU A 313 22.77 8.63 8.12
CA LEU A 313 23.12 9.64 7.12
C LEU A 313 23.44 8.99 5.75
N PRO A 314 22.45 8.36 5.08
CA PRO A 314 22.65 7.56 3.87
C PRO A 314 23.23 8.32 2.67
N ALA A 315 23.17 9.66 2.68
CA ALA A 315 23.69 10.52 1.62
C ALA A 315 25.19 10.84 1.76
N VAL A 316 25.83 10.44 2.85
CA VAL A 316 27.20 10.83 3.20
C VAL A 316 28.10 9.59 3.12
N LYS A 317 28.93 9.51 2.08
CA LYS A 317 29.72 8.30 1.73
C LYS A 317 31.23 8.53 1.76
N GLY A 318 31.68 9.76 2.04
CA GLY A 318 33.08 10.15 2.01
C GLY A 318 33.99 9.40 2.99
N LYS A 319 35.27 9.27 2.62
CA LYS A 319 36.29 8.57 3.42
C LYS A 319 36.53 9.20 4.80
N ALA A 320 36.28 10.50 4.96
CA ALA A 320 36.47 11.24 6.23
C ALA A 320 35.57 10.67 7.34
N TRP A 321 34.27 10.53 7.06
CA TRP A 321 33.27 9.97 7.98
C TRP A 321 33.60 8.55 8.45
N LYS A 322 34.30 7.76 7.63
CA LYS A 322 34.64 6.35 7.92
C LYS A 322 35.96 6.15 8.65
N LYS A 323 36.94 7.07 8.49
CA LYS A 323 38.32 6.82 8.95
C LYS A 323 38.78 7.73 10.09
N SER A 324 38.14 8.86 10.26
CA SER A 324 38.62 9.91 11.17
C SER A 324 37.54 10.57 12.01
N LEU A 325 36.33 10.01 12.04
CA LEU A 325 35.31 10.42 13.00
C LEU A 325 35.80 10.09 14.42
N ALA A 326 35.88 11.11 15.27
CA ALA A 326 36.26 11.00 16.68
C ALA A 326 35.02 11.06 17.58
N SER A 327 34.10 11.99 17.32
CA SER A 327 32.81 12.05 18.01
C SER A 327 31.74 12.74 17.15
N LEU A 328 30.47 12.46 17.42
CA LEU A 328 29.31 13.11 16.84
C LEU A 328 28.33 13.45 17.95
N VAL A 329 28.03 14.72 18.14
CA VAL A 329 26.99 15.18 19.07
C VAL A 329 25.95 15.98 18.30
N ALA A 330 24.76 15.41 18.12
CA ALA A 330 23.62 16.10 17.53
C ALA A 330 22.62 16.52 18.62
N ARG A 331 22.31 17.81 18.68
CA ARG A 331 21.38 18.43 19.62
C ARG A 331 20.14 18.90 18.85
N PHE A 332 18.96 18.66 19.39
CA PHE A 332 17.67 18.93 18.76
C PHE A 332 16.85 19.75 19.74
N ASN A 333 16.25 20.84 19.28
CA ASN A 333 15.26 21.62 20.00
C ASN A 333 13.97 21.58 19.18
N ALA A 334 12.94 20.96 19.70
CA ALA A 334 11.60 20.74 19.14
C ALA A 334 10.56 21.80 19.61
N GLY A 335 11.02 22.90 20.22
CA GLY A 335 10.22 24.06 20.59
C GLY A 335 9.68 24.85 19.39
N ALA A 336 9.32 26.13 19.59
CA ALA A 336 8.61 26.96 18.59
C ALA A 336 9.38 27.23 17.27
N SER A 337 10.67 26.89 17.21
CA SER A 337 11.45 26.86 15.98
C SER A 337 12.30 25.61 16.02
N SER A 338 11.86 24.53 15.37
CA SER A 338 12.59 23.26 15.46
C SER A 338 14.00 23.46 14.89
N THR A 339 15.02 23.39 15.74
CA THR A 339 16.42 23.54 15.32
C THR A 339 17.20 22.30 15.68
N ILE A 340 17.94 21.77 14.72
CA ILE A 340 18.93 20.72 14.93
C ILE A 340 20.30 21.37 14.82
N HIS A 341 21.16 21.14 15.78
CA HIS A 341 22.54 21.57 15.81
C HIS A 341 23.41 20.34 15.99
N ALA A 342 24.10 19.93 14.93
CA ALA A 342 25.01 18.79 14.96
C ALA A 342 26.46 19.25 14.94
N GLU A 343 27.25 18.73 15.87
CA GLU A 343 28.67 18.97 16.01
C GLU A 343 29.40 17.64 15.76
N VAL A 344 30.27 17.60 14.76
CA VAL A 344 31.01 16.40 14.35
C VAL A 344 32.48 16.68 14.51
N GLN A 345 33.15 15.93 15.38
CA GLN A 345 34.58 16.06 15.59
C GLN A 345 35.34 14.97 14.83
N PHE A 346 36.38 15.38 14.11
CA PHE A 346 37.28 14.52 13.39
C PHE A 346 38.66 14.47 14.07
N ASP A 347 39.51 13.51 13.73
CA ASP A 347 40.90 13.49 14.23
C ASP A 347 41.79 14.56 13.58
N ARG A 348 41.43 14.97 12.37
CA ARG A 348 42.25 15.85 11.53
C ARG A 348 41.39 16.96 10.94
N ASP A 349 41.94 18.16 10.91
CA ASP A 349 41.28 19.35 10.35
C ASP A 349 40.87 19.14 8.88
N GLU A 350 41.74 18.52 8.07
CA GLU A 350 41.50 18.22 6.65
C GLU A 350 40.23 17.39 6.42
N ASP A 351 39.91 16.48 7.34
CA ASP A 351 38.76 15.60 7.22
C ASP A 351 37.44 16.33 7.50
N SER A 352 37.45 17.31 8.42
CA SER A 352 36.29 18.18 8.66
C SER A 352 35.97 19.06 7.44
N ILE A 353 37.02 19.52 6.73
CA ILE A 353 36.88 20.33 5.50
C ILE A 353 36.27 19.48 4.38
N MET A 354 36.80 18.27 4.19
CA MET A 354 36.26 17.33 3.19
C MET A 354 34.80 16.98 3.48
N ALA A 355 34.47 16.73 4.75
CA ALA A 355 33.11 16.44 5.19
C ALA A 355 32.16 17.64 4.95
N ALA A 356 32.59 18.86 5.24
CA ALA A 356 31.81 20.08 4.96
C ALA A 356 31.49 20.23 3.47
N GLN A 357 32.50 20.06 2.61
CA GLN A 357 32.35 20.16 1.16
C GLN A 357 31.40 19.11 0.59
N GLU A 358 31.41 17.90 1.13
CA GLU A 358 30.49 16.83 0.75
C GLU A 358 29.04 17.18 1.09
N VAL A 359 28.81 17.70 2.30
CA VAL A 359 27.46 18.12 2.74
C VAL A 359 26.96 19.31 1.91
N ASP A 360 27.80 20.32 1.68
CA ASP A 360 27.46 21.45 0.81
C ASP A 360 27.13 21.02 -0.62
N GLY A 361 27.92 20.10 -1.18
CA GLY A 361 27.67 19.52 -2.50
C GLY A 361 26.34 18.77 -2.59
N ALA A 362 25.98 18.03 -1.54
CA ALA A 362 24.70 17.34 -1.44
C ALA A 362 23.52 18.32 -1.37
N ILE A 363 23.62 19.39 -0.57
CA ILE A 363 22.60 20.44 -0.47
C ILE A 363 22.40 21.13 -1.83
N GLN A 364 23.47 21.45 -2.53
CA GLN A 364 23.40 22.08 -3.85
C GLN A 364 22.76 21.14 -4.88
N THR A 365 23.14 19.86 -4.88
CA THR A 365 22.50 18.84 -5.73
C THR A 365 21.01 18.71 -5.45
N ALA A 366 20.61 18.74 -4.17
CA ALA A 366 19.21 18.70 -3.78
C ALA A 366 18.43 19.92 -4.31
N ARG A 367 19.02 21.13 -4.26
CA ARG A 367 18.41 22.33 -4.85
C ARG A 367 18.19 22.20 -6.35
N GLU A 368 19.20 21.70 -7.08
CA GLU A 368 19.13 21.54 -8.53
C GLU A 368 18.10 20.48 -8.96
N LYS A 369 17.98 19.39 -8.19
CA LYS A 369 17.05 18.30 -8.49
C LYS A 369 15.62 18.53 -8.00
N ALA A 370 15.41 19.35 -6.96
CA ALA A 370 14.10 19.54 -6.35
C ALA A 370 13.05 20.02 -7.37
N LYS A 371 13.34 21.09 -8.11
CA LYS A 371 12.40 21.67 -9.08
C LYS A 371 11.99 20.67 -10.18
N PRO A 372 12.90 20.03 -10.94
CA PRO A 372 12.50 19.08 -11.98
C PRO A 372 11.76 17.86 -11.43
N LEU A 373 12.13 17.34 -10.25
CA LEU A 373 11.40 16.22 -9.63
C LEU A 373 9.98 16.59 -9.23
N LEU A 374 9.78 17.77 -8.63
CA LEU A 374 8.46 18.27 -8.27
C LEU A 374 7.57 18.48 -9.51
N TYR A 375 8.15 18.92 -10.63
CA TYR A 375 7.44 19.03 -11.92
C TYR A 375 7.01 17.67 -12.48
N VAL A 376 7.90 16.69 -12.51
CA VAL A 376 7.57 15.34 -12.99
C VAL A 376 6.48 14.73 -12.11
N GLY A 377 6.59 14.91 -10.79
CA GLY A 377 5.67 14.31 -9.85
C GLY A 377 4.26 14.89 -9.92
N LEU A 378 4.13 16.21 -9.92
CA LEU A 378 2.83 16.87 -10.02
C LEU A 378 2.16 16.63 -11.38
N ASN A 379 2.93 16.57 -12.49
CA ASN A 379 2.38 16.20 -13.79
C ASN A 379 1.82 14.76 -13.80
N ARG A 380 2.42 13.83 -13.08
CA ARG A 380 1.90 12.45 -12.94
C ARG A 380 0.60 12.42 -12.14
N VAL A 381 0.52 13.20 -11.06
CA VAL A 381 -0.71 13.37 -10.27
C VAL A 381 -1.86 13.86 -11.14
N ASP A 382 -1.61 14.90 -11.93
CA ASP A 382 -2.58 15.45 -12.86
C ASP A 382 -3.02 14.41 -13.92
N GLN A 383 -2.07 13.68 -14.52
CA GLN A 383 -2.40 12.60 -15.47
C GLN A 383 -3.29 11.51 -14.87
N ILE A 384 -3.06 11.10 -13.62
CA ILE A 384 -3.93 10.13 -12.94
C ILE A 384 -5.33 10.72 -12.74
N GLY A 385 -5.42 11.98 -12.29
CA GLY A 385 -6.69 12.71 -12.18
C GLY A 385 -7.45 12.75 -13.52
N ARG A 386 -6.75 12.99 -14.63
CA ARG A 386 -7.33 12.94 -15.99
C ARG A 386 -7.75 11.55 -16.42
N ILE A 387 -6.99 10.49 -16.10
CA ILE A 387 -7.37 9.10 -16.40
C ILE A 387 -8.64 8.73 -15.65
N LEU A 388 -8.76 9.12 -14.39
CA LEU A 388 -10.01 8.97 -13.64
C LEU A 388 -11.12 9.74 -14.36
N ALA A 389 -10.90 11.00 -14.73
CA ALA A 389 -11.87 11.79 -15.49
C ALA A 389 -12.37 11.09 -16.77
N ILE A 390 -11.45 10.54 -17.57
CA ILE A 390 -11.76 9.81 -18.82
C ILE A 390 -12.58 8.54 -18.54
N LYS A 391 -12.17 7.72 -17.56
CA LYS A 391 -12.93 6.52 -17.18
C LYS A 391 -14.33 6.85 -16.65
N PHE A 392 -14.49 8.05 -16.11
CA PHE A 392 -15.76 8.62 -15.68
C PHE A 392 -16.39 9.57 -16.74
N GLY A 393 -16.09 9.46 -18.04
CA GLY A 393 -16.88 10.07 -19.13
C GLY A 393 -17.14 11.59 -19.12
N GLY A 394 -16.46 12.39 -18.27
CA GLY A 394 -16.62 13.84 -18.09
C GLY A 394 -15.43 14.43 -17.30
N PRO A 395 -15.47 15.66 -16.75
CA PRO A 395 -14.59 15.98 -15.63
C PRO A 395 -15.03 15.03 -14.52
N GLY A 396 -14.29 13.96 -14.26
CA GLY A 396 -14.76 12.85 -13.44
C GLY A 396 -14.89 13.25 -11.97
N ILE A 397 -14.52 12.33 -11.08
CA ILE A 397 -13.95 12.75 -9.80
C ILE A 397 -12.58 13.36 -10.13
N THR A 398 -12.57 14.49 -10.82
CA THR A 398 -11.40 15.34 -10.88
C THR A 398 -11.23 15.82 -9.45
N ALA A 399 -10.11 15.44 -8.81
CA ALA A 399 -9.44 16.42 -7.95
C ALA A 399 -9.53 17.76 -8.69
N PRO A 400 -10.05 18.82 -8.04
CA PRO A 400 -10.53 20.02 -8.72
C PRO A 400 -9.55 20.46 -9.81
N PRO A 401 -10.02 20.93 -10.98
CA PRO A 401 -9.25 20.98 -12.22
C PRO A 401 -7.85 21.59 -12.00
N GLU A 402 -6.82 20.75 -12.03
CA GLU A 402 -5.41 21.13 -11.92
C GLU A 402 -4.81 21.58 -13.27
N ASP A 403 -5.63 21.66 -14.33
CA ASP A 403 -5.24 22.26 -15.61
C ASP A 403 -5.48 23.76 -15.70
N GLY A 404 -5.11 24.47 -14.63
CA GLY A 404 -5.24 25.92 -14.54
C GLY A 404 -4.15 26.58 -13.70
N PRO A 405 -4.16 27.91 -13.60
CA PRO A 405 -3.19 28.71 -12.83
C PRO A 405 -2.92 28.21 -11.40
N LYS A 406 -3.86 27.48 -10.80
CA LYS A 406 -3.78 26.90 -9.45
C LYS A 406 -2.77 25.76 -9.29
N ALA A 407 -2.55 24.91 -10.31
CA ALA A 407 -1.54 23.85 -10.20
C ALA A 407 -0.12 24.40 -10.33
N ILE A 408 0.06 25.42 -11.19
CA ILE A 408 1.31 26.19 -11.26
C ILE A 408 1.56 26.89 -9.92
N GLU A 409 0.51 27.43 -9.28
CA GLU A 409 0.58 28.03 -7.95
C GLU A 409 0.98 27.02 -6.88
N GLN A 410 0.37 25.83 -6.84
CA GLN A 410 0.74 24.75 -5.92
C GLN A 410 2.17 24.25 -6.13
N LEU A 411 2.60 24.11 -7.38
CA LEU A 411 3.96 23.69 -7.71
C LEU A 411 4.99 24.75 -7.30
N THR A 412 4.70 26.02 -7.61
CA THR A 412 5.53 27.15 -7.17
C THR A 412 5.59 27.22 -5.65
N THR A 413 4.47 26.94 -4.98
CA THR A 413 4.37 26.87 -3.52
C THR A 413 5.23 25.74 -2.96
N ALA A 414 5.12 24.52 -3.50
CA ALA A 414 5.93 23.36 -3.14
C ALA A 414 7.43 23.61 -3.31
N VAL A 415 7.85 24.15 -4.46
CA VAL A 415 9.25 24.53 -4.72
C VAL A 415 9.72 25.55 -3.68
N SER A 416 8.91 26.58 -3.39
CA SER A 416 9.23 27.59 -2.38
C SER A 416 9.35 27.03 -0.96
N ILE A 417 8.54 26.01 -0.61
CA ILE A 417 8.64 25.30 0.67
C ILE A 417 10.00 24.61 0.77
N VAL A 418 10.37 23.80 -0.24
CA VAL A 418 11.65 23.07 -0.28
C VAL A 418 12.84 24.02 -0.26
N GLU A 419 12.82 25.09 -1.05
CA GLU A 419 13.88 26.10 -1.06
C GLU A 419 14.06 26.75 0.31
N LYS A 420 12.97 27.10 1.01
CA LYS A 420 13.08 27.67 2.35
C LYS A 420 13.62 26.68 3.37
N ALA A 421 13.28 25.39 3.27
CA ALA A 421 13.86 24.35 4.11
C ALA A 421 15.37 24.20 3.85
N LEU A 422 15.79 24.14 2.58
CA LEU A 422 17.20 24.03 2.19
C LEU A 422 18.02 25.29 2.53
N ASN A 423 17.39 26.46 2.62
CA ASN A 423 18.02 27.70 3.10
C ASN A 423 18.16 27.74 4.62
N GLY A 424 17.44 26.88 5.34
CA GLY A 424 17.56 26.71 6.78
C GLY A 424 18.77 25.86 7.20
N ILE A 425 19.52 25.30 6.25
CA ILE A 425 20.70 24.47 6.50
C ILE A 425 21.96 25.33 6.40
N SER A 426 22.79 25.34 7.45
CA SER A 426 24.13 25.95 7.40
C SER A 426 25.19 24.97 7.88
N VAL A 427 26.29 24.90 7.13
CA VAL A 427 27.44 24.06 7.40
C VAL A 427 28.63 24.98 7.68
N GLN A 428 29.33 24.74 8.79
CA GLN A 428 30.51 25.50 9.20
C GLN A 428 31.58 24.53 9.70
N HIS A 429 32.85 24.90 9.61
CA HIS A 429 33.91 24.09 10.20
C HIS A 429 34.93 24.98 10.92
N SER A 430 35.55 24.44 11.98
CA SER A 430 36.59 25.10 12.75
C SER A 430 37.58 24.06 13.27
N GLY A 431 38.82 24.10 12.78
CA GLY A 431 39.82 23.06 13.07
C GLY A 431 39.34 21.69 12.62
N ASN A 432 39.22 20.76 13.56
CA ASN A 432 38.72 19.40 13.34
C ASN A 432 37.23 19.23 13.64
N VAL A 433 36.48 20.31 13.87
CA VAL A 433 35.06 20.27 14.19
C VAL A 433 34.24 20.79 13.01
N LEU A 434 33.23 20.03 12.61
CA LEU A 434 32.18 20.40 11.65
C LEU A 434 30.90 20.68 12.41
N THR A 435 30.21 21.76 12.08
CA THR A 435 28.93 22.15 12.65
C THR A 435 27.89 22.19 11.53
N ILE A 436 26.76 21.51 11.74
CA ILE A 436 25.62 21.49 10.83
C ILE A 436 24.40 21.98 11.61
N ASP A 437 23.92 23.15 11.26
CA ASP A 437 22.68 23.70 11.79
C ASP A 437 21.55 23.50 10.78
N LEU A 438 20.46 22.87 11.22
CA LEU A 438 19.20 22.77 10.50
C LEU A 438 18.19 23.61 11.26
N ARG A 439 17.73 24.71 10.67
CA ARG A 439 16.68 25.55 11.23
C ARG A 439 15.41 25.36 10.44
N GLU A 440 14.37 24.81 11.09
CA GLU A 440 13.03 24.83 10.54
C GLU A 440 12.62 26.28 10.25
N PRO A 441 12.18 26.60 9.02
CA PRO A 441 11.76 27.96 8.73
C PRO A 441 10.55 28.32 9.58
N LYS A 442 10.57 29.51 10.21
CA LYS A 442 9.57 30.00 11.20
C LYS A 442 8.09 29.84 10.80
N ARG A 443 7.79 29.62 9.52
CA ARG A 443 6.43 29.50 8.97
C ARG A 443 5.92 28.04 8.87
N PHE A 444 6.75 27.01 9.00
CA PHE A 444 6.32 25.62 8.81
C PHE A 444 5.35 25.13 9.90
N GLY A 445 5.44 25.67 11.13
CA GLY A 445 4.39 25.47 12.13
C GLY A 445 3.05 26.16 11.81
N ASN A 446 3.03 27.07 10.82
CA ASN A 446 1.89 27.90 10.42
C ASN A 446 1.69 27.87 8.89
N LEU A 447 1.73 26.68 8.28
CA LEU A 447 1.46 26.55 6.84
C LEU A 447 0.02 26.95 6.52
N SER A 448 -0.15 27.70 5.44
CA SER A 448 -1.47 27.97 4.86
C SER A 448 -2.10 26.68 4.33
N GLU A 449 -3.42 26.67 4.17
CA GLU A 449 -4.15 25.52 3.59
C GLU A 449 -3.64 25.15 2.19
N VAL A 450 -3.28 26.14 1.37
CA VAL A 450 -2.70 25.91 0.03
C VAL A 450 -1.34 25.21 0.13
N GLU A 451 -0.49 25.61 1.08
CA GLU A 451 0.81 24.97 1.33
C GLU A 451 0.65 23.54 1.87
N LYS A 452 -0.28 23.32 2.81
CA LYS A 452 -0.59 21.97 3.31
C LYS A 452 -1.11 21.06 2.20
N LEU A 453 -1.95 21.59 1.31
CA LEU A 453 -2.51 20.85 0.19
C LEU A 453 -1.40 20.44 -0.79
N ALA A 454 -0.50 21.36 -1.11
CA ALA A 454 0.67 21.05 -1.93
C ALA A 454 1.52 19.94 -1.30
N ILE A 455 1.78 19.97 0.01
CA ILE A 455 2.51 18.91 0.71
C ILE A 455 1.74 17.58 0.67
N ALA A 456 0.43 17.58 0.94
CA ALA A 456 -0.40 16.39 0.90
C ALA A 456 -0.35 15.71 -0.48
N HIS A 457 -0.40 16.49 -1.56
CA HIS A 457 -0.27 15.96 -2.92
C HIS A 457 1.13 15.40 -3.22
N LEU A 458 2.19 16.00 -2.69
CA LEU A 458 3.55 15.45 -2.79
C LEU A 458 3.70 14.13 -2.06
N GLU A 459 3.14 14.01 -0.86
CA GLU A 459 3.13 12.74 -0.12
C GLU A 459 2.40 11.66 -0.94
N MET A 460 1.22 11.96 -1.49
CA MET A 460 0.50 11.01 -2.34
C MET A 460 1.28 10.62 -3.61
N HIS A 461 2.00 11.57 -4.21
CA HIS A 461 2.87 11.28 -5.35
C HIS A 461 4.02 10.32 -4.97
N GLN A 462 4.67 10.57 -3.82
CA GLN A 462 5.67 9.64 -3.30
C GLN A 462 5.05 8.27 -3.02
N GLY A 463 3.80 8.23 -2.54
CA GLY A 463 3.03 6.99 -2.42
C GLY A 463 2.85 6.25 -3.75
N ASP A 464 2.49 6.97 -4.81
CA ASP A 464 2.37 6.39 -6.16
C ASP A 464 3.71 5.81 -6.64
N GLU A 465 4.83 6.50 -6.43
CA GLU A 465 6.15 5.96 -6.78
C GLU A 465 6.47 4.70 -5.97
N LEU A 466 6.24 4.72 -4.66
CA LEU A 466 6.44 3.57 -3.79
C LEU A 466 5.59 2.36 -4.23
N GLU A 467 4.36 2.57 -4.72
CA GLU A 467 3.53 1.51 -5.29
C GLU A 467 4.16 0.87 -6.53
N THR A 468 4.80 1.66 -7.41
CA THR A 468 5.51 1.09 -8.58
C THR A 468 6.70 0.21 -8.20
N TYR A 469 7.26 0.43 -7.00
CA TYR A 469 8.30 -0.40 -6.39
C TYR A 469 7.74 -1.42 -5.39
N GLU A 470 6.42 -1.63 -5.39
CA GLU A 470 5.71 -2.56 -4.50
C GLU A 470 5.94 -2.33 -2.99
N ARG A 471 6.36 -1.13 -2.61
CA ARG A 471 6.53 -0.71 -1.21
C ARG A 471 5.20 -0.28 -0.61
N PHE A 472 4.24 -1.20 -0.56
CA PHE A 472 2.84 -0.91 -0.24
C PHE A 472 2.66 -0.28 1.14
N GLN A 473 3.37 -0.74 2.17
CA GLN A 473 3.24 -0.17 3.51
C GLN A 473 3.69 1.30 3.57
N GLN A 474 4.85 1.59 2.97
CA GLN A 474 5.36 2.96 2.87
C GLN A 474 4.42 3.83 2.02
N CYS A 475 3.85 3.27 0.94
CA CYS A 475 2.81 3.94 0.17
C CYS A 475 1.59 4.31 1.04
N LEU A 476 1.08 3.38 1.85
CA LEU A 476 -0.04 3.64 2.75
C LEU A 476 0.27 4.75 3.74
N GLU A 477 1.45 4.75 4.36
CA GLU A 477 1.89 5.80 5.28
C GLU A 477 1.90 7.18 4.63
N LYS A 478 2.33 7.26 3.37
CA LYS A 478 2.36 8.51 2.59
C LYS A 478 0.96 9.05 2.34
N TYR A 479 0.08 8.18 1.88
CA TYR A 479 -1.32 8.52 1.66
C TYR A 479 -2.05 8.89 2.95
N GLU A 480 -1.73 8.23 4.06
CA GLU A 480 -2.29 8.52 5.37
C GLU A 480 -1.90 9.91 5.86
N LYS A 481 -0.61 10.25 5.82
CA LYS A 481 -0.10 11.58 6.17
C LYS A 481 -0.82 12.67 5.40
N ALA A 482 -1.06 12.46 4.11
CA ALA A 482 -1.81 13.40 3.28
C ALA A 482 -3.24 13.62 3.79
N THR A 483 -3.99 12.55 4.07
CA THR A 483 -5.37 12.65 4.61
C THR A 483 -5.43 13.21 6.03
N GLN A 484 -4.46 12.90 6.90
CA GLN A 484 -4.41 13.41 8.28
C GLN A 484 -4.03 14.90 8.33
N CYS A 485 -3.22 15.39 7.38
CA CYS A 485 -2.84 16.80 7.28
C CYS A 485 -4.06 17.69 6.97
N LEU A 486 -4.98 17.19 6.14
CA LEU A 486 -6.15 17.92 5.65
C LEU A 486 -7.41 17.02 5.68
N PRO A 487 -7.91 16.66 6.87
CA PRO A 487 -8.98 15.67 7.00
C PRO A 487 -10.33 16.18 6.46
N HIS A 488 -10.52 17.50 6.36
CA HIS A 488 -11.72 18.12 5.81
C HIS A 488 -11.73 18.19 4.26
N VAL A 489 -10.61 17.82 3.62
CA VAL A 489 -10.44 17.89 2.17
C VAL A 489 -10.78 16.53 1.58
N THR A 490 -12.04 16.36 1.18
CA THR A 490 -12.62 15.05 0.83
C THR A 490 -12.00 14.39 -0.40
N HIS A 491 -11.43 15.14 -1.34
CA HIS A 491 -10.74 14.55 -2.50
C HIS A 491 -9.50 13.73 -2.11
N LEU A 492 -8.85 14.06 -0.98
CA LEU A 492 -7.70 13.30 -0.51
C LEU A 492 -8.14 11.90 -0.05
N TRP A 493 -9.27 11.80 0.64
CA TRP A 493 -9.88 10.53 1.04
C TRP A 493 -10.30 9.71 -0.17
N VAL A 494 -10.94 10.33 -1.16
CA VAL A 494 -11.30 9.65 -2.41
C VAL A 494 -10.08 9.08 -3.09
N ARG A 495 -9.01 9.87 -3.25
CA ARG A 495 -7.79 9.40 -3.91
C ARG A 495 -7.14 8.25 -3.15
N ARG A 496 -7.05 8.34 -1.82
CA ARG A 496 -6.51 7.27 -0.97
C ARG A 496 -7.34 5.98 -1.09
N GLY A 497 -8.65 6.06 -0.88
CA GLY A 497 -9.54 4.91 -0.98
C GLY A 497 -9.52 4.27 -2.37
N TRP A 498 -9.52 5.10 -3.42
CA TRP A 498 -9.42 4.63 -4.80
C TRP A 498 -8.09 3.94 -5.09
N HIS A 499 -6.97 4.57 -4.71
CA HIS A 499 -5.64 4.01 -4.97
C HIS A 499 -5.51 2.62 -4.31
N ILE A 500 -5.98 2.47 -3.08
CA ILE A 500 -5.98 1.19 -2.36
C ILE A 500 -6.91 0.17 -3.06
N ALA A 501 -8.17 0.53 -3.32
CA ALA A 501 -9.17 -0.38 -3.87
C ALA A 501 -8.95 -0.76 -5.35
N TYR A 502 -8.32 0.10 -6.16
CA TYR A 502 -8.16 -0.15 -7.60
C TYR A 502 -6.72 -0.41 -8.02
N ASN A 503 -5.75 0.37 -7.52
CA ASN A 503 -4.37 0.32 -8.01
C ASN A 503 -3.52 -0.68 -7.26
N ILE A 504 -3.62 -0.70 -5.92
CA ILE A 504 -2.92 -1.67 -5.07
C ILE A 504 -3.60 -3.04 -5.21
N SER A 505 -4.94 -3.11 -5.11
CA SER A 505 -5.67 -4.39 -5.15
C SER A 505 -5.34 -5.27 -6.37
N ARG A 506 -5.12 -4.67 -7.55
CA ARG A 506 -4.83 -5.40 -8.80
C ARG A 506 -3.44 -6.03 -8.85
N GLN A 507 -2.53 -5.64 -7.96
CA GLN A 507 -1.16 -6.18 -7.90
C GLN A 507 -1.11 -7.56 -7.25
N PHE A 508 -2.12 -7.88 -6.42
CA PHE A 508 -2.16 -9.14 -5.69
C PHE A 508 -2.82 -10.26 -6.52
N CYS A 509 -2.56 -11.50 -6.12
CA CYS A 509 -3.20 -12.68 -6.70
C CYS A 509 -4.19 -13.27 -5.68
N GLY A 510 -5.21 -13.99 -6.17
CA GLY A 510 -6.22 -14.60 -5.32
C GLY A 510 -7.34 -13.65 -4.89
N ASN A 511 -8.58 -14.15 -4.89
CA ASN A 511 -9.75 -13.31 -4.67
C ASN A 511 -9.79 -12.74 -3.25
N GLN A 512 -9.35 -13.51 -2.23
CA GLN A 512 -9.30 -13.09 -0.83
C GLN A 512 -8.40 -11.86 -0.66
N GLN A 513 -7.14 -11.97 -1.08
CA GLN A 513 -6.15 -10.92 -0.87
C GLN A 513 -6.51 -9.65 -1.64
N ARG A 514 -7.00 -9.78 -2.88
CA ARG A 514 -7.52 -8.63 -3.64
C ARG A 514 -8.68 -7.97 -2.92
N PHE A 515 -9.62 -8.76 -2.42
CA PHE A 515 -10.77 -8.24 -1.69
C PHE A 515 -10.38 -7.54 -0.39
N THR A 516 -9.41 -8.06 0.37
CA THR A 516 -8.89 -7.39 1.58
C THR A 516 -8.46 -5.95 1.26
N TRP A 517 -7.79 -5.73 0.14
CA TRP A 517 -7.41 -4.38 -0.31
C TRP A 517 -8.61 -3.56 -0.79
N VAL A 518 -9.59 -4.17 -1.46
CA VAL A 518 -10.85 -3.50 -1.80
C VAL A 518 -11.60 -3.03 -0.54
N GLY A 519 -11.74 -3.91 0.44
CA GLY A 519 -12.35 -3.62 1.75
C GLY A 519 -11.64 -2.48 2.46
N ARG A 520 -10.30 -2.53 2.56
CA ARG A 520 -9.49 -1.43 3.13
C ARG A 520 -9.69 -0.09 2.40
N GLY A 521 -9.83 -0.12 1.08
CA GLY A 521 -10.12 1.09 0.31
C GLY A 521 -11.51 1.66 0.62
N ILE A 522 -12.51 0.81 0.79
CA ILE A 522 -13.86 1.22 1.23
C ILE A 522 -13.81 1.76 2.66
N ASP A 523 -13.10 1.09 3.56
CA ASP A 523 -12.88 1.53 4.95
C ASP A 523 -12.33 2.96 5.02
N VAL A 524 -11.34 3.29 4.19
CA VAL A 524 -10.80 4.65 4.10
C VAL A 524 -11.85 5.66 3.63
N LEU A 525 -12.71 5.30 2.68
CA LEU A 525 -13.79 6.20 2.24
C LEU A 525 -14.80 6.42 3.38
N LEU A 526 -15.09 5.39 4.17
CA LEU A 526 -15.96 5.48 5.34
C LEU A 526 -15.32 6.30 6.48
N ASP A 527 -14.00 6.22 6.68
CA ASP A 527 -13.26 7.10 7.59
C ASP A 527 -13.41 8.56 7.16
N GLY A 528 -13.23 8.82 5.86
CA GLY A 528 -13.44 10.15 5.30
C GLY A 528 -14.86 10.65 5.50
N LEU A 529 -15.88 9.79 5.36
CA LEU A 529 -17.28 10.15 5.65
C LEU A 529 -17.52 10.44 7.12
N GLN A 530 -16.90 9.68 8.01
CA GLN A 530 -16.99 9.95 9.44
C GLN A 530 -16.40 11.32 9.80
N GLN A 531 -15.31 11.72 9.15
CA GLN A 531 -14.72 13.05 9.30
C GLN A 531 -15.53 14.15 8.59
N ASN A 532 -16.25 13.79 7.52
CA ASN A 532 -16.99 14.71 6.66
C ASN A 532 -18.43 14.19 6.43
N PRO A 533 -19.27 14.14 7.48
CA PRO A 533 -20.56 13.44 7.43
C PRO A 533 -21.56 14.05 6.44
N ASP A 534 -21.40 15.32 6.10
CA ASP A 534 -22.27 16.05 5.19
C ASP A 534 -21.77 16.02 3.73
N ASP A 535 -20.61 15.42 3.44
CA ASP A 535 -20.08 15.36 2.09
C ASP A 535 -20.80 14.32 1.23
N VAL A 536 -21.73 14.82 0.41
CA VAL A 536 -22.54 14.02 -0.51
C VAL A 536 -21.73 13.39 -1.64
N ASN A 537 -20.58 13.96 -1.99
CA ASN A 537 -19.74 13.41 -3.06
C ASN A 537 -18.95 12.22 -2.55
N LEU A 538 -18.37 12.32 -1.35
CA LEU A 538 -17.66 11.20 -0.75
C LEU A 538 -18.60 10.00 -0.55
N MET A 539 -19.85 10.26 -0.18
CA MET A 539 -20.89 9.23 -0.07
C MET A 539 -21.22 8.61 -1.43
N TRP A 540 -21.35 9.44 -2.47
CA TRP A 540 -21.53 9.00 -3.84
C TRP A 540 -20.36 8.14 -4.33
N VAL A 541 -19.12 8.51 -3.99
CA VAL A 541 -17.92 7.72 -4.34
C VAL A 541 -17.92 6.38 -3.61
N SER A 542 -18.27 6.34 -2.32
CA SER A 542 -18.41 5.09 -1.58
C SER A 542 -19.46 4.18 -2.22
N ALA A 543 -20.62 4.73 -2.62
CA ALA A 543 -21.63 4.00 -3.37
C ALA A 543 -21.07 3.42 -4.68
N TYR A 544 -20.39 4.25 -5.47
CA TYR A 544 -19.80 3.84 -6.74
C TYR A 544 -18.76 2.71 -6.58
N VAL A 545 -17.86 2.83 -5.60
CA VAL A 545 -16.81 1.82 -5.34
C VAL A 545 -17.45 0.51 -4.87
N VAL A 546 -18.36 0.56 -3.89
CA VAL A 546 -19.06 -0.64 -3.38
C VAL A 546 -19.86 -1.34 -4.50
N GLY A 547 -20.50 -0.58 -5.37
CA GLY A 547 -21.26 -1.13 -6.49
C GLY A 547 -20.34 -1.74 -7.54
N THR A 548 -19.55 -0.89 -8.21
CA THR A 548 -18.82 -1.27 -9.43
C THR A 548 -17.56 -2.08 -9.16
N LYS A 549 -16.78 -1.78 -8.11
CA LYS A 549 -15.53 -2.53 -7.84
C LYS A 549 -15.81 -3.98 -7.43
N ILE A 550 -16.91 -4.20 -6.73
CA ILE A 550 -17.34 -5.51 -6.25
C ILE A 550 -18.21 -6.21 -7.31
N GLY A 551 -19.10 -5.46 -7.96
CA GLY A 551 -20.13 -6.01 -8.84
C GLY A 551 -19.72 -6.21 -10.30
N ASP A 552 -18.82 -5.37 -10.83
CA ASP A 552 -18.41 -5.40 -12.24
C ASP A 552 -17.02 -6.03 -12.47
N SER A 553 -16.32 -6.45 -11.41
CA SER A 553 -14.98 -7.04 -11.56
C SER A 553 -15.02 -8.43 -12.18
N ASP A 554 -13.89 -8.86 -12.76
CA ASP A 554 -13.70 -10.24 -13.21
C ASP A 554 -13.84 -11.24 -12.04
N GLU A 555 -13.53 -10.79 -10.81
CA GLU A 555 -13.66 -11.58 -9.58
C GLU A 555 -15.01 -11.39 -8.86
N LYS A 556 -16.01 -10.77 -9.50
CA LYS A 556 -17.27 -10.33 -8.86
C LYS A 556 -17.96 -11.40 -8.03
N GLU A 557 -18.01 -12.65 -8.50
CA GLU A 557 -18.63 -13.74 -7.75
C GLU A 557 -17.98 -13.96 -6.38
N ALA A 558 -16.66 -13.89 -6.33
CA ALA A 558 -15.91 -14.04 -5.09
C ALA A 558 -15.97 -12.78 -4.23
N TYR A 559 -15.77 -11.59 -4.81
CA TYR A 559 -15.84 -10.33 -4.04
C TYR A 559 -17.19 -10.13 -3.38
N ARG A 560 -18.29 -10.49 -4.05
CA ARG A 560 -19.63 -10.39 -3.48
C ARG A 560 -19.88 -11.32 -2.32
N ARG A 561 -19.35 -12.54 -2.42
CA ARG A 561 -19.38 -13.50 -1.30
C ARG A 561 -18.61 -12.94 -0.10
N LEU A 562 -17.37 -12.53 -0.33
CA LEU A 562 -16.50 -11.99 0.72
C LEU A 562 -17.08 -10.72 1.35
N PHE A 563 -17.65 -9.82 0.54
CA PHE A 563 -18.37 -8.65 1.03
C PHE A 563 -19.55 -9.01 1.94
N SER A 564 -20.29 -10.06 1.58
CA SER A 564 -21.41 -10.55 2.38
C SER A 564 -20.99 -11.28 3.65
N GLU A 565 -19.76 -11.77 3.72
CA GLU A 565 -19.18 -12.43 4.89
C GLU A 565 -18.45 -11.44 5.82
N ASP A 566 -18.07 -10.26 5.31
CA ASP A 566 -17.37 -9.22 6.07
C ASP A 566 -18.30 -8.43 6.99
N GLU A 567 -18.56 -9.00 8.18
CA GLU A 567 -19.39 -8.37 9.21
C GLU A 567 -18.82 -7.02 9.70
N SER A 568 -17.50 -6.85 9.67
CA SER A 568 -16.84 -5.63 10.13
C SER A 568 -17.19 -4.47 9.22
N LEU A 569 -16.97 -4.65 7.92
CA LEU A 569 -17.30 -3.67 6.90
C LEU A 569 -18.81 -3.36 6.88
N GLN A 570 -19.65 -4.38 7.04
CA GLN A 570 -21.09 -4.20 7.15
C GLN A 570 -21.48 -3.34 8.37
N LYS A 571 -20.90 -3.58 9.55
CA LYS A 571 -21.17 -2.75 10.75
C LYS A 571 -20.84 -1.27 10.50
N ARG A 572 -19.77 -0.98 9.77
CA ARG A 572 -19.38 0.39 9.40
C ARG A 572 -20.36 1.03 8.43
N LEU A 573 -20.76 0.30 7.39
CA LEU A 573 -21.76 0.75 6.42
C LEU A 573 -23.13 1.00 7.08
N ALA A 574 -23.48 0.23 8.12
CA ALA A 574 -24.75 0.35 8.85
C ALA A 574 -24.91 1.68 9.60
N HIS A 575 -23.82 2.44 9.78
CA HIS A 575 -23.88 3.80 10.31
C HIS A 575 -24.56 4.78 9.35
N TRP A 576 -24.50 4.51 8.04
CA TRP A 576 -24.97 5.41 6.99
C TRP A 576 -26.30 4.98 6.38
N ILE A 577 -26.58 3.68 6.37
CA ILE A 577 -27.75 3.09 5.71
C ILE A 577 -28.31 1.91 6.49
N ASP A 578 -29.60 1.60 6.28
CA ASP A 578 -30.22 0.37 6.80
C ASP A 578 -29.81 -0.85 5.96
N ILE A 579 -28.79 -1.58 6.41
CA ILE A 579 -28.28 -2.81 5.77
C ILE A 579 -29.24 -3.99 5.92
N ALA A 580 -30.05 -4.04 6.98
CA ALA A 580 -30.96 -5.16 7.22
C ALA A 580 -31.99 -5.30 6.09
N ARG A 581 -32.28 -4.20 5.38
CA ARG A 581 -33.16 -4.19 4.19
C ARG A 581 -32.46 -4.52 2.87
N ARG A 582 -31.15 -4.78 2.87
CA ARG A 582 -30.32 -4.98 1.66
C ARG A 582 -29.90 -6.44 1.50
N GLN A 583 -30.87 -7.32 1.72
CA GLN A 583 -30.66 -8.76 1.70
C GLN A 583 -30.99 -9.37 0.33
N SER A 584 -30.30 -10.45 -0.03
CA SER A 584 -30.56 -11.30 -1.20
C SER A 584 -30.36 -12.77 -0.80
N ASP A 585 -30.84 -13.74 -1.58
CA ASP A 585 -30.74 -15.16 -1.15
C ASP A 585 -29.30 -15.68 -1.14
N SER A 586 -28.43 -15.09 -1.96
CA SER A 586 -27.00 -15.39 -2.06
C SER A 586 -26.34 -14.40 -3.02
N PRO A 587 -25.40 -13.55 -2.58
CA PRO A 587 -24.98 -13.30 -1.19
C PRO A 587 -26.12 -12.83 -0.26
N HIS A 588 -25.97 -13.00 1.05
CA HIS A 588 -26.97 -12.56 2.04
C HIS A 588 -27.10 -11.04 2.06
N VAL A 589 -25.99 -10.30 2.13
CA VAL A 589 -25.97 -8.83 1.94
C VAL A 589 -25.50 -8.51 0.54
N ASP A 590 -26.34 -7.86 -0.25
CA ASP A 590 -26.03 -7.60 -1.67
C ASP A 590 -25.33 -6.24 -1.86
N ASN A 591 -24.13 -6.26 -2.45
CA ASN A 591 -23.32 -5.06 -2.67
C ASN A 591 -24.04 -4.02 -3.54
N TRP A 592 -24.84 -4.43 -4.52
CA TRP A 592 -25.57 -3.50 -5.39
C TRP A 592 -26.69 -2.79 -4.64
N LEU A 593 -27.40 -3.51 -3.77
CA LEU A 593 -28.45 -2.91 -2.94
C LEU A 593 -27.87 -1.98 -1.88
N VAL A 594 -26.71 -2.32 -1.31
CA VAL A 594 -25.94 -1.43 -0.41
C VAL A 594 -25.50 -0.17 -1.15
N ALA A 595 -24.88 -0.32 -2.33
CA ALA A 595 -24.42 0.79 -3.15
C ALA A 595 -25.57 1.73 -3.56
N LYS A 596 -26.69 1.16 -3.99
CA LYS A 596 -27.90 1.93 -4.29
C LYS A 596 -28.38 2.73 -3.07
N ALA A 597 -28.42 2.11 -1.90
CA ALA A 597 -28.87 2.78 -0.68
C ALA A 597 -27.95 3.96 -0.30
N LEU A 598 -26.63 3.81 -0.45
CA LEU A 598 -25.69 4.92 -0.25
C LEU A 598 -25.91 6.05 -1.27
N ALA A 599 -26.19 5.71 -2.54
CA ALA A 599 -26.49 6.71 -3.57
C ALA A 599 -27.80 7.47 -3.29
N ASP A 600 -28.84 6.75 -2.86
CA ASP A 600 -30.13 7.34 -2.46
C ASP A 600 -29.97 8.26 -1.23
N GLU A 601 -29.13 7.87 -0.26
CA GLU A 601 -28.80 8.68 0.92
C GLU A 601 -28.03 9.94 0.53
N ALA A 602 -27.06 9.84 -0.40
CA ALA A 602 -26.34 11.00 -0.91
C ALA A 602 -27.29 12.01 -1.55
N ILE A 603 -28.26 11.55 -2.34
CA ILE A 603 -29.32 12.39 -2.94
C ILE A 603 -30.22 13.02 -1.87
N THR A 604 -30.61 12.25 -0.87
CA THR A 604 -31.45 12.73 0.23
C THR A 604 -30.76 13.86 1.00
N ARG A 605 -29.48 13.67 1.33
CA ARG A 605 -28.64 14.67 2.00
C ARG A 605 -28.41 15.90 1.14
N GLN A 606 -28.13 15.70 -0.15
CA GLN A 606 -27.94 16.79 -1.11
C GLN A 606 -29.16 17.72 -1.12
N ALA A 607 -30.36 17.16 -1.16
CA ALA A 607 -31.61 17.92 -1.11
C ALA A 607 -31.85 18.60 0.25
N ALA A 608 -31.57 17.91 1.36
CA ALA A 608 -31.77 18.42 2.71
C ALA A 608 -30.81 19.58 3.06
N LEU A 609 -29.53 19.42 2.69
CA LEU A 609 -28.44 20.35 3.02
C LEU A 609 -28.21 21.41 1.92
N LYS A 610 -28.83 21.25 0.75
CA LYS A 610 -28.67 22.14 -0.42
C LYS A 610 -27.21 22.27 -0.86
N ILE A 611 -26.50 21.15 -0.83
CA ILE A 611 -25.11 21.07 -1.28
C ILE A 611 -25.10 20.91 -2.80
N GLU A 612 -24.25 21.66 -3.48
CA GLU A 612 -23.98 21.44 -4.90
C GLU A 612 -22.88 20.37 -5.02
N PRO A 613 -23.14 19.19 -5.60
CA PRO A 613 -22.11 18.19 -5.80
C PRO A 613 -21.09 18.66 -6.84
N TYR A 614 -19.82 18.29 -6.65
CA TYR A 614 -18.82 18.48 -7.70
C TYR A 614 -18.92 17.39 -8.77
N VAL A 615 -19.50 16.23 -8.45
CA VAL A 615 -19.88 15.21 -9.44
C VAL A 615 -20.96 15.81 -10.34
N PRO A 616 -20.83 15.74 -11.68
CA PRO A 616 -21.85 16.27 -12.57
C PRO A 616 -23.25 15.76 -12.23
N LEU A 617 -24.22 16.68 -12.10
CA LEU A 617 -25.56 16.37 -11.58
C LEU A 617 -26.22 15.17 -12.27
N PHE A 618 -26.07 15.03 -13.58
CA PHE A 618 -26.53 13.84 -14.31
C PHE A 618 -26.03 12.54 -13.66
N ARG A 619 -24.72 12.41 -13.43
CA ARG A 619 -24.12 11.21 -12.83
C ARG A 619 -24.53 11.02 -11.39
N PHE A 620 -24.66 12.13 -10.67
CA PHE A 620 -25.10 12.11 -9.29
C PHE A 620 -26.46 11.43 -9.16
N TYR A 621 -27.44 11.82 -9.99
CA TYR A 621 -28.78 11.23 -10.00
C TYR A 621 -28.92 9.94 -10.82
N TYR A 622 -27.98 9.64 -11.72
CA TYR A 622 -27.96 8.40 -12.51
C TYR A 622 -27.57 7.17 -11.68
N LEU A 623 -26.71 7.35 -10.67
CA LEU A 623 -26.10 6.25 -9.93
C LEU A 623 -27.12 5.25 -9.33
N PRO A 624 -28.24 5.65 -8.70
CA PRO A 624 -29.21 4.69 -8.17
C PRO A 624 -29.80 3.76 -9.23
N ALA A 625 -30.12 4.29 -10.42
CA ALA A 625 -30.66 3.52 -11.53
C ALA A 625 -29.61 2.51 -12.03
N GLN A 626 -28.36 2.93 -12.14
CA GLN A 626 -27.24 2.05 -12.50
C GLN A 626 -27.03 0.92 -11.49
N MET A 627 -27.00 1.23 -10.19
CA MET A 627 -26.82 0.22 -9.14
C MET A 627 -27.98 -0.79 -9.13
N GLN A 628 -29.20 -0.32 -9.34
CA GLN A 628 -30.38 -1.18 -9.45
C GLN A 628 -30.32 -2.10 -10.68
N ALA A 629 -29.84 -1.60 -11.81
CA ALA A 629 -29.63 -2.40 -13.02
C ALA A 629 -28.53 -3.45 -12.84
N GLY A 630 -27.41 -3.12 -12.18
CA GLY A 630 -26.37 -4.10 -11.85
C GLY A 630 -26.87 -5.24 -10.95
N TYR A 631 -27.76 -4.92 -10.00
CA TYR A 631 -28.48 -5.94 -9.22
C TYR A 631 -29.35 -6.84 -10.10
N ALA A 632 -30.15 -6.24 -10.99
CA ALA A 632 -31.03 -6.97 -11.90
C ALA A 632 -30.25 -7.89 -12.86
N GLU A 633 -29.17 -7.38 -13.45
CA GLU A 633 -28.26 -8.15 -14.31
C GLU A 633 -27.68 -9.36 -13.57
N THR A 634 -27.30 -9.18 -12.31
CA THR A 634 -26.81 -10.32 -11.52
C THR A 634 -27.87 -11.39 -11.37
N LEU A 635 -29.10 -10.99 -11.02
CA LEU A 635 -30.19 -11.94 -10.85
C LEU A 635 -30.41 -12.72 -12.15
N SER A 636 -30.40 -12.04 -13.31
CA SER A 636 -30.44 -12.69 -14.63
C SER A 636 -29.30 -13.69 -14.81
N ASN A 637 -28.06 -13.29 -14.54
CA ASN A 637 -26.88 -14.14 -14.69
C ASN A 637 -26.87 -15.35 -13.73
N SER A 638 -27.57 -15.26 -12.59
CA SER A 638 -27.75 -16.36 -11.63
C SER A 638 -28.95 -17.26 -11.94
N GLY A 639 -29.74 -16.95 -12.98
CA GLY A 639 -30.95 -17.69 -13.36
C GLY A 639 -32.19 -17.37 -12.52
N LYS A 640 -32.19 -16.28 -11.76
CA LYS A 640 -33.32 -15.79 -10.95
C LYS A 640 -34.23 -14.87 -11.75
N TRP A 641 -34.87 -15.41 -12.79
CA TRP A 641 -35.54 -14.63 -13.85
C TRP A 641 -36.69 -13.75 -13.34
N LYS A 642 -37.49 -14.23 -12.38
CA LYS A 642 -38.65 -13.50 -11.87
C LYS A 642 -38.22 -12.31 -11.01
N GLU A 643 -37.23 -12.53 -10.16
CA GLU A 643 -36.61 -11.51 -9.32
C GLU A 643 -35.89 -10.49 -10.20
N ALA A 644 -35.15 -10.95 -11.22
CA ALA A 644 -34.48 -10.09 -12.20
C ALA A 644 -35.46 -9.15 -12.90
N ARG A 645 -36.59 -9.68 -13.41
CA ARG A 645 -37.63 -8.86 -14.05
C ARG A 645 -38.17 -7.78 -13.11
N THR A 646 -38.40 -8.12 -11.83
CA THR A 646 -38.86 -7.16 -10.81
C THR A 646 -37.79 -6.09 -10.53
N ALA A 647 -36.52 -6.48 -10.51
CA ALA A 647 -35.39 -5.57 -10.34
C ALA A 647 -35.22 -4.63 -11.55
N TRP A 648 -35.41 -5.12 -12.77
CA TRP A 648 -35.41 -4.31 -14.00
C TRP A 648 -36.57 -3.30 -14.03
N GLN A 649 -37.77 -3.70 -13.61
CA GLN A 649 -38.91 -2.76 -13.43
C GLN A 649 -38.61 -1.66 -12.42
N THR A 650 -37.82 -1.96 -11.39
CA THR A 650 -37.41 -0.96 -10.41
C THR A 650 -36.36 -0.03 -11.01
N ALA A 651 -35.41 -0.55 -11.80
CA ALA A 651 -34.43 0.27 -12.52
C ALA A 651 -35.10 1.20 -13.55
N GLU A 652 -36.11 0.71 -14.27
CA GLU A 652 -36.89 1.49 -15.23
C GLU A 652 -37.56 2.69 -14.57
N LYS A 653 -38.23 2.48 -13.43
CA LYS A 653 -38.86 3.58 -12.66
C LYS A 653 -37.86 4.66 -12.26
N LEU A 654 -36.64 4.26 -11.85
CA LEU A 654 -35.58 5.20 -11.52
C LEU A 654 -35.09 5.97 -12.75
N CYS A 655 -35.04 5.31 -13.91
CA CYS A 655 -34.74 5.98 -15.18
C CYS A 655 -35.84 6.98 -15.56
N ASP A 656 -37.12 6.62 -15.41
CA ASP A 656 -38.24 7.53 -15.65
C ASP A 656 -38.20 8.77 -14.76
N GLU A 657 -37.82 8.61 -13.48
CA GLU A 657 -37.63 9.72 -12.56
C GLU A 657 -36.43 10.59 -12.96
N LEU A 658 -35.35 9.99 -13.44
CA LEU A 658 -34.18 10.68 -13.94
C LEU A 658 -34.49 11.49 -15.21
N GLY A 659 -35.22 10.92 -16.18
CA GLY A 659 -35.60 11.58 -17.43
C GLY A 659 -36.49 12.81 -17.23
N LYS A 660 -37.28 12.85 -16.15
CA LYS A 660 -38.10 14.01 -15.77
C LYS A 660 -37.28 15.16 -15.16
N ARG A 661 -36.01 14.94 -14.81
CA ARG A 661 -35.15 15.98 -14.22
C ARG A 661 -34.55 16.88 -15.31
N SER A 662 -34.55 18.18 -15.04
CA SER A 662 -33.80 19.15 -15.85
C SER A 662 -32.43 19.42 -15.23
N PHE A 663 -31.39 19.41 -16.04
CA PHE A 663 -30.01 19.72 -15.66
C PHE A 663 -29.55 21.01 -16.33
N ASP A 664 -28.69 21.79 -15.69
CA ASP A 664 -27.95 22.84 -16.39
C ASP A 664 -26.70 22.21 -17.04
N ALA A 665 -26.68 22.14 -18.37
CA ALA A 665 -25.57 21.55 -19.12
C ALA A 665 -24.48 22.58 -19.48
N GLY A 666 -24.52 23.79 -18.90
CA GLY A 666 -23.59 24.88 -19.21
C GLY A 666 -23.92 25.64 -20.50
N PHE A 667 -24.86 25.13 -21.29
CA PHE A 667 -25.49 25.82 -22.42
C PHE A 667 -27.01 25.99 -22.22
N GLY A 668 -27.47 25.85 -20.97
CA GLY A 668 -28.87 26.02 -20.57
C GLY A 668 -29.47 24.77 -19.96
N LYS A 669 -30.72 24.89 -19.52
CA LYS A 669 -31.49 23.79 -18.93
C LYS A 669 -31.92 22.79 -20.00
N VAL A 670 -31.63 21.52 -19.76
CA VAL A 670 -31.94 20.41 -20.66
C VAL A 670 -32.47 19.22 -19.88
N THR A 671 -33.36 18.45 -20.50
CA THR A 671 -33.76 17.10 -20.09
C THR A 671 -32.91 16.08 -20.84
N LEU A 672 -32.86 14.85 -20.33
CA LEU A 672 -32.22 13.75 -21.04
C LEU A 672 -33.21 13.19 -22.04
N ASP A 673 -32.95 13.46 -23.32
CA ASP A 673 -33.72 12.91 -24.43
C ASP A 673 -32.74 12.24 -25.41
N TYR A 674 -33.12 11.09 -25.97
CA TYR A 674 -32.34 10.43 -27.02
C TYR A 674 -33.28 9.97 -28.16
N PRO A 675 -33.00 10.35 -29.43
CA PRO A 675 -31.95 11.27 -29.83
C PRO A 675 -32.19 12.69 -29.29
N PHE A 676 -31.14 13.32 -28.76
CA PHE A 676 -31.23 14.67 -28.19
C PHE A 676 -31.57 15.69 -29.28
N ASN A 677 -32.53 16.58 -29.01
CA ASN A 677 -32.89 17.64 -29.94
C ASN A 677 -32.10 18.94 -29.64
N PRO A 678 -31.10 19.32 -30.48
CA PRO A 678 -30.17 20.39 -30.16
C PRO A 678 -30.80 21.79 -30.27
N ASN A 679 -30.79 22.53 -29.17
CA ASN A 679 -31.19 23.95 -29.17
C ASN A 679 -30.07 24.87 -29.71
N VAL A 680 -30.37 26.17 -29.85
CA VAL A 680 -29.41 27.16 -30.39
C VAL A 680 -28.14 27.25 -29.54
N ASN A 681 -28.26 27.19 -28.22
CA ASN A 681 -27.14 27.30 -27.30
C ASN A 681 -26.23 26.06 -27.34
N TYR A 682 -26.79 24.88 -27.56
CA TYR A 682 -26.02 23.65 -27.79
C TYR A 682 -25.10 23.79 -29.00
N ARG A 683 -25.58 24.36 -30.11
CA ARG A 683 -24.77 24.54 -31.33
C ARG A 683 -23.61 25.51 -31.15
N LEU A 684 -23.72 26.41 -30.16
CA LEU A 684 -22.68 27.37 -29.79
C LEU A 684 -21.73 26.83 -28.71
N ALA A 685 -22.04 25.69 -28.08
CA ALA A 685 -21.22 25.10 -27.05
C ALA A 685 -19.91 24.52 -27.61
N SER A 686 -18.88 24.46 -26.76
CA SER A 686 -17.58 23.90 -27.14
C SER A 686 -17.73 22.42 -27.55
N PRO A 687 -16.91 21.91 -28.48
CA PRO A 687 -16.93 20.50 -28.87
C PRO A 687 -16.81 19.55 -27.67
N ASN A 688 -15.98 19.87 -26.69
CA ASN A 688 -15.81 19.05 -25.49
C ASN A 688 -17.10 18.96 -24.66
N LEU A 689 -17.78 20.09 -24.45
CA LEU A 689 -19.02 20.14 -23.67
C LEU A 689 -20.15 19.41 -24.40
N ARG A 690 -20.23 19.54 -25.72
CA ARG A 690 -21.17 18.79 -26.57
C ARG A 690 -20.94 17.28 -26.49
N ASN A 691 -19.71 16.83 -26.76
CA ASN A 691 -19.35 15.41 -26.71
C ASN A 691 -19.61 14.80 -25.32
N GLN A 692 -19.36 15.56 -24.25
CA GLN A 692 -19.66 15.10 -22.89
C GLN A 692 -21.16 14.90 -22.69
N PHE A 693 -21.98 15.87 -23.10
CA PHE A 693 -23.43 15.79 -22.93
C PHE A 693 -24.05 14.69 -23.81
N GLU A 694 -23.59 14.52 -25.06
CA GLU A 694 -24.01 13.43 -25.94
C GLU A 694 -23.72 12.06 -25.33
N ARG A 695 -22.54 11.86 -24.73
CA ARG A 695 -22.22 10.61 -23.99
C ARG A 695 -23.17 10.37 -22.82
N GLN A 696 -23.59 11.40 -22.10
CA GLN A 696 -24.54 11.27 -21.00
C GLN A 696 -25.93 10.86 -21.50
N CYS A 697 -26.40 11.48 -22.59
CA CYS A 697 -27.66 11.10 -23.23
C CYS A 697 -27.61 9.66 -23.74
N GLN A 698 -26.50 9.24 -24.34
CA GLN A 698 -26.30 7.87 -24.82
C GLN A 698 -26.27 6.87 -23.66
N GLN A 699 -25.55 7.16 -22.56
CA GLN A 699 -25.54 6.32 -21.36
C GLN A 699 -26.95 6.14 -20.76
N TYR A 700 -27.71 7.22 -20.69
CA TYR A 700 -29.10 7.18 -20.27
C TYR A 700 -29.97 6.33 -21.21
N ALA A 701 -29.87 6.55 -22.52
CA ALA A 701 -30.64 5.82 -23.52
C ALA A 701 -30.37 4.32 -23.49
N ILE A 702 -29.10 3.92 -23.35
CA ILE A 702 -28.70 2.51 -23.22
C ILE A 702 -29.33 1.89 -21.98
N LEU A 703 -29.28 2.58 -20.84
CA LEU A 703 -29.86 2.05 -19.61
C LEU A 703 -31.38 1.89 -19.72
N VAL A 704 -32.08 2.87 -20.32
CA VAL A 704 -33.52 2.81 -20.57
C VAL A 704 -33.86 1.65 -21.51
N ALA A 705 -33.19 1.56 -22.66
CA ALA A 705 -33.36 0.49 -23.63
C ALA A 705 -33.15 -0.88 -22.97
N ARG A 706 -32.10 -1.02 -22.15
CA ARG A 706 -31.83 -2.25 -21.41
C ARG A 706 -32.94 -2.59 -20.42
N CYS A 707 -33.42 -1.62 -19.64
CA CYS A 707 -34.51 -1.85 -18.69
C CYS A 707 -35.80 -2.31 -19.39
N GLN A 708 -36.11 -1.76 -20.56
CA GLN A 708 -37.31 -2.13 -21.34
C GLN A 708 -37.14 -3.51 -21.98
N LEU A 709 -36.02 -3.74 -22.65
CA LEU A 709 -35.77 -4.97 -23.38
C LEU A 709 -35.67 -6.18 -22.46
N GLU A 710 -35.00 -6.09 -21.31
CA GLU A 710 -34.85 -7.21 -20.34
C GLU A 710 -36.19 -7.70 -19.74
N GLN A 711 -37.29 -6.98 -19.98
CA GLN A 711 -38.64 -7.38 -19.58
C GLN A 711 -39.43 -8.09 -20.70
N THR A 712 -38.90 -8.11 -21.92
CA THR A 712 -39.52 -8.75 -23.10
C THR A 712 -39.31 -10.26 -23.10
N GLU A 713 -40.20 -10.98 -23.79
CA GLU A 713 -40.08 -12.44 -23.96
C GLU A 713 -38.82 -12.81 -24.74
N GLU A 714 -38.47 -12.00 -25.75
CA GLU A 714 -37.31 -12.21 -26.61
C GLU A 714 -36.01 -12.13 -25.82
N PHE A 715 -35.80 -11.10 -25.00
CA PHE A 715 -34.57 -10.99 -24.19
C PHE A 715 -34.51 -12.01 -23.07
N GLU A 716 -35.62 -12.33 -22.41
CA GLU A 716 -35.62 -13.41 -21.42
C GLU A 716 -35.23 -14.74 -22.06
N THR A 717 -35.68 -15.00 -23.29
CA THR A 717 -35.31 -16.18 -24.07
C THR A 717 -33.81 -16.17 -24.40
N ILE A 718 -33.28 -15.04 -24.89
CA ILE A 718 -31.85 -14.87 -25.16
C ILE A 718 -31.01 -15.18 -23.91
N ARG A 719 -31.33 -14.53 -22.78
CA ARG A 719 -30.57 -14.69 -21.52
C ARG A 719 -30.61 -16.14 -21.01
N LYS A 720 -31.76 -16.82 -21.09
CA LYS A 720 -31.89 -18.24 -20.71
C LYS A 720 -31.07 -19.17 -21.59
N LEU A 721 -31.11 -18.97 -22.90
CA LEU A 721 -30.38 -19.80 -23.87
C LEU A 721 -28.87 -19.61 -23.71
N VAL A 722 -28.40 -18.37 -23.58
CA VAL A 722 -26.99 -18.06 -23.31
C VAL A 722 -26.52 -18.69 -21.99
N PHE A 723 -27.30 -18.55 -20.91
CA PHE A 723 -26.98 -19.15 -19.62
C PHE A 723 -26.86 -20.68 -19.69
N GLN A 724 -27.75 -21.35 -20.44
CA GLN A 724 -27.68 -22.79 -20.64
C GLN A 724 -26.46 -23.18 -21.51
N ALA A 725 -26.20 -22.42 -22.58
CA ALA A 725 -25.06 -22.65 -23.47
C ALA A 725 -23.73 -22.52 -22.73
N ASP A 726 -23.55 -21.47 -21.92
CA ASP A 726 -22.34 -21.23 -21.14
C ASP A 726 -22.04 -22.35 -20.13
N LYS A 727 -23.06 -22.99 -19.56
CA LYS A 727 -22.89 -24.12 -18.65
C LYS A 727 -22.39 -25.38 -19.34
N ILE A 728 -22.77 -25.61 -20.59
CA ILE A 728 -22.50 -26.87 -21.29
C ILE A 728 -21.41 -26.75 -22.36
N ARG A 729 -20.97 -25.55 -22.75
CA ARG A 729 -20.01 -25.34 -23.84
C ARG A 729 -18.69 -26.10 -23.70
N GLY A 730 -18.20 -26.31 -22.48
CA GLY A 730 -16.97 -27.06 -22.23
C GLY A 730 -17.12 -28.58 -22.33
N THR A 731 -18.35 -29.12 -22.33
CA THR A 731 -18.63 -30.57 -22.32
C THR A 731 -19.47 -31.03 -23.51
N GLN A 732 -20.31 -30.15 -24.07
CA GLN A 732 -21.26 -30.44 -25.14
C GLN A 732 -21.24 -29.29 -26.17
N ALA A 733 -20.11 -29.14 -26.87
CA ALA A 733 -19.85 -28.03 -27.80
C ALA A 733 -20.95 -27.83 -28.87
N SER A 734 -21.37 -28.90 -29.55
CA SER A 734 -22.41 -28.84 -30.59
C SER A 734 -23.76 -28.36 -30.04
N LYS A 735 -24.17 -28.86 -28.87
CA LYS A 735 -25.42 -28.43 -28.21
C LYS A 735 -25.34 -26.99 -27.70
N ALA A 736 -24.19 -26.57 -27.18
CA ALA A 736 -23.98 -25.18 -26.78
C ALA A 736 -24.09 -24.23 -27.98
N ARG A 737 -23.52 -24.62 -29.13
CA ARG A 737 -23.62 -23.85 -30.38
C ARG A 737 -25.05 -23.74 -30.88
N GLU A 738 -25.83 -24.81 -30.81
CA GLU A 738 -27.27 -24.79 -31.14
C GLU A 738 -28.03 -23.79 -30.25
N LEU A 739 -27.80 -23.81 -28.94
CA LEU A 739 -28.43 -22.86 -28.01
C LEU A 739 -28.05 -21.41 -28.29
N TYR A 740 -26.78 -21.14 -28.61
CA TYR A 740 -26.35 -19.82 -29.06
C TYR A 740 -27.02 -19.41 -30.37
N GLY A 741 -27.17 -20.32 -31.33
CA GLY A 741 -27.90 -20.07 -32.58
C GLY A 741 -29.36 -19.69 -32.33
N GLN A 742 -30.04 -20.40 -31.44
CA GLN A 742 -31.41 -20.05 -31.01
C GLN A 742 -31.46 -18.68 -30.32
N ALA A 743 -30.43 -18.32 -29.54
CA ALA A 743 -30.32 -17.01 -28.93
C ALA A 743 -30.17 -15.91 -30.00
N PHE A 744 -29.38 -16.14 -31.05
CA PHE A 744 -29.28 -15.22 -32.19
C PHE A 744 -30.59 -15.05 -32.95
N GLN A 745 -31.36 -16.12 -33.14
CA GLN A 745 -32.69 -16.03 -33.76
C GLN A 745 -33.66 -15.19 -32.92
N SER A 746 -33.63 -15.35 -31.59
CA SER A 746 -34.41 -14.52 -30.69
C SER A 746 -33.94 -13.06 -30.70
N LEU A 747 -32.63 -12.81 -30.86
CA LEU A 747 -32.07 -11.46 -31.04
C LEU A 747 -32.50 -10.84 -32.37
N ALA A 748 -32.56 -11.60 -33.46
CA ALA A 748 -33.08 -11.14 -34.75
C ALA A 748 -34.54 -10.69 -34.64
N LYS A 749 -35.36 -11.50 -33.98
CA LYS A 749 -36.76 -11.15 -33.70
C LYS A 749 -36.87 -9.88 -32.84
N ALA A 750 -36.03 -9.75 -31.81
CA ALA A 750 -35.99 -8.53 -31.00
C ALA A 750 -35.58 -7.30 -31.84
N GLN A 751 -34.60 -7.45 -32.75
CA GLN A 751 -34.14 -6.39 -33.65
C GLN A 751 -35.25 -5.94 -34.64
N GLU A 752 -36.14 -6.85 -35.05
CA GLU A 752 -37.32 -6.48 -35.86
C GLU A 752 -38.38 -5.71 -35.06
N LEU A 753 -38.59 -6.09 -33.78
CA LEU A 753 -39.61 -5.50 -32.92
C LEU A 753 -39.18 -4.16 -32.30
N TYR A 754 -37.89 -4.05 -31.94
CA TYR A 754 -37.32 -2.94 -31.18
C TYR A 754 -35.99 -2.49 -31.81
N PRO A 755 -36.00 -2.01 -33.07
CA PRO A 755 -34.78 -1.80 -33.83
C PRO A 755 -33.86 -0.74 -33.23
N GLU A 756 -34.41 0.32 -32.62
CA GLU A 756 -33.61 1.41 -32.05
C GLU A 756 -32.94 0.97 -30.73
N GLU A 757 -33.71 0.32 -29.86
CA GLU A 757 -33.25 -0.15 -28.55
C GLU A 757 -32.23 -1.28 -28.69
N VAL A 758 -32.47 -2.24 -29.58
CA VAL A 758 -31.53 -3.35 -29.79
C VAL A 758 -30.22 -2.85 -30.40
N THR A 759 -30.27 -1.89 -31.33
CA THR A 759 -29.06 -1.27 -31.91
C THR A 759 -28.16 -0.68 -30.82
N LEU A 760 -28.74 -0.07 -29.78
CA LEU A 760 -27.98 0.48 -28.65
C LEU A 760 -27.28 -0.59 -27.81
N LEU A 761 -27.77 -1.84 -27.81
CA LEU A 761 -27.27 -2.93 -26.97
C LEU A 761 -26.45 -3.99 -27.71
N LEU A 762 -26.28 -3.87 -29.04
CA LEU A 762 -25.54 -4.86 -29.84
C LEU A 762 -24.14 -5.17 -29.28
N PHE A 763 -23.48 -4.19 -28.66
CA PHE A 763 -22.16 -4.37 -28.06
C PHE A 763 -22.14 -5.40 -26.91
N GLU A 764 -23.24 -5.60 -26.19
CA GLU A 764 -23.32 -6.56 -25.07
C GLU A 764 -23.25 -8.01 -25.57
N PHE A 765 -23.60 -8.26 -26.83
CA PHE A 765 -23.64 -9.60 -27.42
C PHE A 765 -22.29 -10.05 -28.01
N LYS A 766 -21.22 -9.25 -27.86
CA LYS A 766 -19.88 -9.61 -28.34
C LYS A 766 -19.33 -10.91 -27.74
N LEU A 767 -19.59 -11.16 -26.46
CA LEU A 767 -19.14 -12.39 -25.82
C LEU A 767 -19.92 -13.62 -26.32
N MET A 768 -21.23 -13.48 -26.48
CA MET A 768 -22.09 -14.50 -27.09
C MET A 768 -21.63 -14.84 -28.51
N LYS A 769 -21.37 -13.82 -29.34
CA LYS A 769 -20.75 -13.98 -30.66
C LYS A 769 -19.44 -14.73 -30.60
N LYS A 770 -18.51 -14.30 -29.73
CA LYS A 770 -17.20 -14.95 -29.59
C LYS A 770 -17.37 -16.44 -29.29
N HIS A 771 -18.17 -16.78 -28.29
CA HIS A 771 -18.41 -18.18 -27.92
C HIS A 771 -19.08 -18.98 -29.03
N TYR A 772 -20.03 -18.39 -29.76
CA TYR A 772 -20.66 -19.05 -30.89
C TYR A 772 -19.65 -19.37 -32.00
N VAL A 773 -18.82 -18.39 -32.40
CA VAL A 773 -17.81 -18.56 -33.46
C VAL A 773 -16.71 -19.56 -33.06
N GLU A 774 -16.25 -19.53 -31.80
CA GLU A 774 -15.23 -20.47 -31.29
C GLU A 774 -15.70 -21.94 -31.33
N LEU A 775 -17.02 -22.16 -31.28
CA LEU A 775 -17.61 -23.49 -31.36
C LEU A 775 -17.86 -23.96 -32.81
N ALA A 776 -17.56 -23.14 -33.82
CA ALA A 776 -17.71 -23.51 -35.22
C ALA A 776 -16.66 -24.53 -35.65
N SER A 777 -17.08 -25.63 -36.28
CA SER A 777 -16.18 -26.45 -37.10
C SER A 777 -16.07 -25.81 -38.49
N GLY A 778 -14.89 -25.86 -39.12
CA GLY A 778 -14.51 -24.99 -40.26
C GLY A 778 -15.41 -25.02 -41.51
N ASP A 779 -16.34 -25.98 -41.62
CA ASP A 779 -17.28 -26.13 -42.76
C ASP A 779 -18.76 -25.91 -42.37
N GLU A 780 -19.08 -25.47 -41.15
CA GLU A 780 -20.46 -25.22 -40.73
C GLU A 780 -20.98 -23.85 -41.23
N GLU A 781 -21.94 -23.88 -42.15
CA GLU A 781 -22.66 -22.69 -42.63
C GLU A 781 -23.43 -22.00 -41.48
N VAL A 782 -23.25 -20.68 -41.38
CA VAL A 782 -24.02 -19.80 -40.49
C VAL A 782 -25.23 -19.30 -41.27
N ASP A 783 -26.43 -19.41 -40.68
CA ASP A 783 -27.66 -18.83 -41.24
C ASP A 783 -27.44 -17.35 -41.63
N ASP A 784 -27.85 -16.96 -42.84
CA ASP A 784 -27.65 -15.60 -43.38
C ASP A 784 -28.17 -14.50 -42.43
N SER A 785 -29.31 -14.73 -41.76
CA SER A 785 -29.89 -13.79 -40.78
C SER A 785 -29.02 -13.62 -39.52
N VAL A 786 -28.30 -14.67 -39.14
CA VAL A 786 -27.34 -14.67 -38.02
C VAL A 786 -26.03 -14.03 -38.46
N ALA A 787 -25.61 -14.23 -39.72
CA ALA A 787 -24.41 -13.63 -40.27
C ALA A 787 -24.46 -12.10 -40.27
N GLU A 788 -25.59 -11.50 -40.68
CA GLU A 788 -25.81 -10.04 -40.65
C GLU A 788 -25.71 -9.48 -39.21
N LEU A 789 -26.32 -10.15 -38.23
CA LEU A 789 -26.23 -9.75 -36.82
C LEU A 789 -24.80 -9.88 -36.27
N ILE A 790 -24.08 -10.93 -36.65
CA ILE A 790 -22.68 -11.13 -36.25
C ILE A 790 -21.78 -10.00 -36.77
N GLU A 791 -22.03 -9.52 -37.99
CA GLU A 791 -21.36 -8.36 -38.56
C GLU A 791 -21.74 -7.07 -37.82
N ALA A 792 -23.04 -6.85 -37.57
CA ALA A 792 -23.52 -5.70 -36.81
C ALA A 792 -22.92 -5.64 -35.39
N ILE A 793 -22.81 -6.78 -34.70
CA ILE A 793 -22.20 -6.89 -33.36
C ILE A 793 -20.68 -6.63 -33.42
N GLU A 794 -19.98 -7.02 -34.50
CA GLU A 794 -18.56 -6.70 -34.66
C GLU A 794 -18.34 -5.19 -34.73
N ASN A 795 -19.16 -4.53 -35.54
CA ASN A 795 -19.07 -3.11 -35.84
C ASN A 795 -19.65 -2.24 -34.70
N ALA A 796 -20.41 -2.82 -33.77
CA ALA A 796 -20.92 -2.13 -32.59
C ALA A 796 -19.75 -1.68 -31.70
N VAL A 797 -19.62 -0.37 -31.50
CA VAL A 797 -18.58 0.22 -30.64
C VAL A 797 -19.11 0.33 -29.22
N TRP A 798 -18.26 0.01 -28.23
CA TRP A 798 -18.60 0.27 -26.83
C TRP A 798 -18.71 1.79 -26.62
N PRO A 799 -19.83 2.30 -26.07
CA PRO A 799 -20.08 3.73 -25.93
C PRO A 799 -19.14 4.48 -24.99
#